data_AF-A0A1C7M6U4-F1
#
_entry.id   AF-A0A1C7M6U4-F1
#
_cell.length_a   1.000
_cell.length_b   1.000
_cell.length_c   1.000
_cell.angle_alpha   90.00
_cell.angle_beta   90.00
_cell.angle_gamma   90.00
#
_symmetry.space_group_name_H-M   'P 1'
#
loop_
_entity.id
_entity.type
_entity.pdbx_description
1 polymer ?
#
loop_
_entity_poly.entity_id
_entity_poly.type
_entity_poly.pdbx_seq_one_letter_code
_entity_poly.pdbx_strand_id
1 'polypeptide(L)'
;MGRRICDSFSRPEPISISEAGIITEPLLGINDYTERWVVNDSWTYTADLSPFIRKTSDVSTTFLVFYGIDTIANITVAGHPVAWVDNQFRQYVYDISHLIASPVHHDTNVTVALESAYFYGLNVTSRPDAEISPTGDFEYAGIRQFIRKISSDFGWDWGPAFVPSGIFKPAYLVMLPSKKNDSSDGAPASYPLLASTTGSVLIEESSLEISKIGQTSVSKPNEAADWLVMVSLAVRSVLPAHSPTLTISIPELKITSGSLVLGPIPAATNASTFLYNFTITLALAGEPSASFTTRSGFRTIQLVQTPYSQADIQARGITPGDQWHFEVNGKAFYTMGTNIIPFDPFYARITSDQVRWVLESAVNSGQNMLRVWGGGIYQPSDEITGVYDFYSACDELGILAWSELIFSDALYPINDWLLESIDPEVRQNVRRINRHPSNVQWAGGNEIEGIVIDVNQTLANGTHYLDEFVTLFQYFLHDIVLEEESSVAYTDCSTTSGVLSLVPYEIRFNNKTPGFIYGNGERYNYDASQAFNYSTYPVSRFVNEFGFHSMPSFYSWEEVLTSPEDFSFNSTVVASRDHHPPAGSLAWPNPNAPQGQGQMTTAVELWLPTPGTSDSNQTFAQWCFSTQVFQSMNMVSEIAWYRRGAGLGENNLGALVWQLNDIWQGVSWSSIEYSGRWKVLNYGMTNIYSPVIVYPFWTPDNQTLEVLVTSDRWDTVTGMAQLTWYDWSGTELNSSKHDFVVPTLNNSVIFQATGLDTILPTGMNATDAWLLLNLTAVVDNKTVTHEQYFTPNPLSVANLVDPAIAVASGNNLTFTLSAKGGVAPWTWIDHPAGTVGYFADNETGAPLNGFYLVPGIDRTVKFVNLEQYAHLTHGPLAYAQKGYHAHWRSESVILSSLAGPQVRTDRRLKLNASNNIVTFVYLYRIVPSTSLDRLALLCNKSLDYRHNEALFKLLQHEHKTFNFYHDHELPRYIVDFKLGDLDLEVLTPPVKPPSLHRQSEVKKKYVNVVATYRIFETS
;
A
#
# COMPACT_ATOMS: atom_id res chain seq x y z
N MET A 1 25.06 19.32 14.28
CA MET A 1 23.97 20.07 13.59
C MET A 1 23.87 19.57 12.16
N GLY A 2 22.69 19.10 11.74
CA GLY A 2 22.38 18.94 10.31
C GLY A 2 21.95 20.27 9.70
N ARG A 3 22.30 20.53 8.43
CA ARG A 3 21.76 21.63 7.62
C ARG A 3 21.44 21.10 6.24
N ARG A 4 20.24 21.42 5.73
CA ARG A 4 19.87 21.15 4.33
C ARG A 4 20.76 22.02 3.44
N ILE A 5 21.23 21.47 2.31
CA ILE A 5 22.20 22.16 1.45
C ILE A 5 21.51 23.30 0.69
N CYS A 6 20.38 23.02 0.02
CA CYS A 6 19.39 23.99 -0.45
C CYS A 6 18.09 23.25 -0.82
N ASP A 7 16.94 23.93 -0.81
CA ASP A 7 15.68 23.34 -1.30
C ASP A 7 15.71 23.14 -2.82
N SER A 8 16.35 24.04 -3.58
CA SER A 8 16.54 23.91 -5.03
C SER A 8 17.64 22.90 -5.43
N PHE A 9 18.41 22.40 -4.47
CA PHE A 9 19.42 21.35 -4.71
C PHE A 9 18.82 19.94 -4.57
N SER A 10 17.56 19.82 -4.17
CA SER A 10 16.83 18.55 -4.05
C SER A 10 15.61 18.52 -5.00
N ARG A 11 15.87 18.59 -6.31
CA ARG A 11 14.85 18.54 -7.38
C ARG A 11 15.41 17.85 -8.63
N PRO A 12 14.60 17.06 -9.36
CA PRO A 12 14.85 16.66 -10.74
C PRO A 12 15.07 17.83 -11.70
N GLU A 13 15.68 17.54 -12.84
CA GLU A 13 16.04 18.48 -13.88
C GLU A 13 14.83 19.08 -14.60
N PRO A 14 13.73 18.37 -14.98
CA PRO A 14 12.67 18.93 -15.80
C PRO A 14 11.91 20.02 -15.04
N ILE A 15 11.69 19.82 -13.73
CA ILE A 15 11.20 20.86 -12.82
C ILE A 15 12.12 22.08 -12.89
N SER A 16 13.43 21.88 -12.71
CA SER A 16 14.41 22.96 -12.62
C SER A 16 14.51 23.78 -13.92
N ILE A 17 14.41 23.14 -15.09
CA ILE A 17 14.45 23.83 -16.39
C ILE A 17 13.09 24.40 -16.81
N SER A 18 11.97 23.83 -16.35
CA SER A 18 10.62 24.40 -16.50
C SER A 18 10.47 25.66 -15.65
N GLU A 19 10.92 25.65 -14.39
CA GLU A 19 10.93 26.83 -13.52
C GLU A 19 11.85 27.95 -14.03
N ALA A 20 12.91 27.59 -14.78
CA ALA A 20 13.77 28.53 -15.48
C ALA A 20 13.18 29.07 -16.81
N GLY A 21 12.04 28.53 -17.27
CA GLY A 21 11.40 28.90 -18.54
C GLY A 21 12.16 28.43 -19.79
N ILE A 22 12.95 27.36 -19.68
CA ILE A 22 13.68 26.74 -20.81
C ILE A 22 12.74 25.80 -21.58
N ILE A 23 11.87 25.10 -20.87
CA ILE A 23 10.77 24.27 -21.40
C ILE A 23 9.42 24.75 -20.85
N THR A 24 8.33 24.24 -21.39
CA THR A 24 6.97 24.43 -20.86
C THR A 24 6.69 23.46 -19.70
N GLU A 25 5.47 23.44 -19.17
CA GLU A 25 5.05 22.37 -18.25
C GLU A 25 5.22 21.02 -18.96
N PRO A 26 5.98 20.06 -18.40
CA PRO A 26 6.26 18.79 -19.10
C PRO A 26 5.00 17.97 -19.41
N LEU A 27 3.93 18.07 -18.61
CA LEU A 27 2.69 17.35 -18.90
C LEU A 27 1.85 17.95 -20.04
N LEU A 28 2.20 19.14 -20.56
CA LEU A 28 1.41 19.88 -21.56
C LEU A 28 1.46 19.23 -22.95
N GLY A 29 0.30 19.02 -23.57
CA GLY A 29 0.17 18.57 -24.97
C GLY A 29 0.97 17.30 -25.27
N ILE A 30 2.04 17.45 -26.05
CA ILE A 30 2.87 16.37 -26.59
C ILE A 30 4.30 16.36 -26.01
N ASN A 31 4.48 16.99 -24.85
CA ASN A 31 5.81 17.23 -24.27
C ASN A 31 6.58 15.96 -23.89
N ASP A 32 5.90 14.84 -23.60
CA ASP A 32 6.50 13.49 -23.50
C ASP A 32 7.40 13.14 -24.70
N TYR A 33 7.10 13.69 -25.89
CA TYR A 33 7.83 13.41 -27.13
C TYR A 33 8.80 14.54 -27.51
N THR A 34 8.41 15.81 -27.30
CA THR A 34 9.25 16.96 -27.68
C THR A 34 10.38 17.23 -26.68
N GLU A 35 10.24 16.82 -25.41
CA GLU A 35 11.21 17.07 -24.34
C GLU A 35 12.22 15.92 -24.14
N ARG A 36 12.13 14.83 -24.93
CA ARG A 36 13.08 13.68 -24.88
C ARG A 36 14.55 14.06 -25.11
N TRP A 37 14.85 15.28 -25.55
CA TRP A 37 16.22 15.79 -25.56
C TRP A 37 16.83 15.92 -24.16
N VAL A 38 16.01 16.14 -23.12
CA VAL A 38 16.42 16.24 -21.71
C VAL A 38 17.05 14.92 -21.24
N VAL A 39 16.41 13.79 -21.57
CA VAL A 39 16.91 12.43 -21.31
C VAL A 39 18.24 12.14 -22.03
N ASN A 40 18.49 12.81 -23.15
CA ASN A 40 19.68 12.61 -23.98
C ASN A 40 20.87 13.51 -23.61
N ASP A 41 20.71 14.45 -22.67
CA ASP A 41 21.78 15.34 -22.20
C ASP A 41 22.37 14.86 -20.85
N SER A 42 23.41 15.54 -20.35
CA SER A 42 24.05 15.25 -19.06
C SER A 42 23.88 16.41 -18.09
N TRP A 43 23.22 16.16 -16.96
CA TRP A 43 22.84 17.19 -15.99
C TRP A 43 23.82 17.24 -14.81
N THR A 44 24.16 18.43 -14.33
CA THR A 44 25.14 18.58 -13.23
C THR A 44 24.69 19.61 -12.21
N TYR A 45 24.45 19.14 -10.99
CA TYR A 45 24.06 19.94 -9.84
C TYR A 45 25.30 20.38 -9.08
N THR A 46 25.51 21.69 -8.92
CA THR A 46 26.65 22.25 -8.16
C THR A 46 26.15 23.22 -7.09
N ALA A 47 26.63 23.06 -5.86
CA ALA A 47 26.32 23.97 -4.75
C ALA A 47 27.57 24.31 -3.93
N ASP A 48 27.76 25.60 -3.61
CA ASP A 48 28.86 26.07 -2.76
C ASP A 48 28.63 25.73 -1.29
N LEU A 49 29.52 24.93 -0.70
CA LEU A 49 29.48 24.59 0.72
C LEU A 49 30.13 25.66 1.62
N SER A 50 30.77 26.68 1.06
CA SER A 50 31.49 27.70 1.83
C SER A 50 30.64 28.47 2.88
N PRO A 51 29.32 28.71 2.70
CA PRO A 51 28.47 29.30 3.75
C PRO A 51 28.33 28.41 4.99
N PHE A 52 28.50 27.10 4.85
CA PHE A 52 28.39 26.13 5.93
C PHE A 52 29.75 25.89 6.62
N ILE A 53 30.82 25.75 5.82
CA ILE A 53 32.18 25.40 6.30
C ILE A 53 32.85 26.57 7.04
N ARG A 54 32.68 27.84 6.61
CA ARG A 54 33.39 29.00 7.20
C ARG A 54 33.10 29.27 8.70
N LYS A 55 32.16 28.56 9.33
CA LYS A 55 31.83 28.70 10.77
C LYS A 55 32.49 27.64 11.66
N THR A 56 33.27 26.69 11.15
CA THR A 56 33.90 25.63 11.94
C THR A 56 35.35 25.99 12.33
N SER A 57 35.52 26.69 13.44
CA SER A 57 36.85 26.93 14.06
C SER A 57 37.35 25.77 14.94
N ASP A 58 36.45 24.85 15.31
CA ASP A 58 36.76 23.64 16.06
C ASP A 58 36.57 22.40 15.18
N VAL A 59 37.43 21.41 15.40
CA VAL A 59 37.49 20.16 14.63
C VAL A 59 36.16 19.42 14.76
N SER A 60 35.52 19.14 13.62
CA SER A 60 34.28 18.39 13.52
C SER A 60 34.33 17.39 12.37
N THR A 61 33.77 16.20 12.59
CA THR A 61 33.48 15.26 11.50
C THR A 61 32.28 15.77 10.73
N THR A 62 32.34 15.75 9.41
CA THR A 62 31.34 16.30 8.51
C THR A 62 30.90 15.24 7.53
N PHE A 63 29.64 14.82 7.64
CA PHE A 63 29.02 13.88 6.71
C PHE A 63 28.21 14.62 5.64
N LEU A 64 28.30 14.15 4.41
CA LEU A 64 27.37 14.43 3.33
C LEU A 64 26.35 13.28 3.27
N VAL A 65 25.07 13.62 3.35
CA VAL A 65 23.95 12.65 3.37
C VAL A 65 22.99 12.96 2.21
N PHE A 66 22.69 11.96 1.40
CA PHE A 66 21.62 12.00 0.40
C PHE A 66 20.58 10.92 0.74
N TYR A 67 19.30 11.29 0.84
CA TYR A 67 18.20 10.33 1.04
C TYR A 67 17.74 9.65 -0.27
N GLY A 68 18.27 10.09 -1.41
CA GLY A 68 18.06 9.50 -2.72
C GLY A 68 18.63 10.38 -3.83
N ILE A 69 19.33 9.77 -4.77
CA ILE A 69 19.82 10.39 -6.02
C ILE A 69 19.25 9.55 -7.14
N ASP A 70 18.59 10.19 -8.10
CA ASP A 70 18.00 9.55 -9.27
C ASP A 70 18.89 9.82 -10.50
N THR A 71 19.62 8.86 -11.06
CA THR A 71 19.95 7.55 -10.48
C THR A 71 21.45 7.33 -10.56
N ILE A 72 22.02 7.39 -11.76
CA ILE A 72 23.46 7.22 -11.98
C ILE A 72 24.16 8.57 -11.84
N ALA A 73 25.12 8.68 -10.91
CA ALA A 73 25.83 9.95 -10.71
C ALA A 73 27.26 9.81 -10.14
N ASN A 74 28.13 10.72 -10.58
CA ASN A 74 29.45 10.98 -9.99
C ASN A 74 29.37 12.13 -8.98
N ILE A 75 29.77 11.87 -7.73
CA ILE A 75 29.77 12.84 -6.63
C ILE A 75 31.20 13.34 -6.40
N THR A 76 31.40 14.66 -6.45
CA THR A 76 32.66 15.36 -6.17
C THR A 76 32.44 16.39 -5.05
N VAL A 77 33.37 16.51 -4.11
CA VAL A 77 33.33 17.49 -3.02
C VAL A 77 34.69 18.16 -2.86
N ALA A 78 34.72 19.49 -2.84
CA ALA A 78 35.93 20.29 -2.70
C ALA A 78 37.02 19.92 -3.74
N GLY A 79 36.58 19.64 -4.97
CA GLY A 79 37.40 19.19 -6.10
C GLY A 79 37.92 17.74 -6.01
N HIS A 80 37.49 16.94 -5.02
CA HIS A 80 37.84 15.52 -4.90
C HIS A 80 36.67 14.60 -5.26
N PRO A 81 36.89 13.51 -6.01
CA PRO A 81 35.87 12.49 -6.21
C PRO A 81 35.54 11.77 -4.90
N VAL A 82 34.25 11.54 -4.62
CA VAL A 82 33.73 10.89 -3.40
C VAL A 82 33.23 9.49 -3.71
N ALA A 83 32.31 9.38 -4.67
CA ALA A 83 31.64 8.14 -5.03
C ALA A 83 31.01 8.23 -6.42
N TRP A 84 30.79 7.07 -7.02
CA TRP A 84 29.82 6.85 -8.09
C TRP A 84 28.64 6.07 -7.49
N VAL A 85 27.42 6.38 -7.89
CA VAL A 85 26.17 5.78 -7.39
C VAL A 85 25.25 5.40 -8.56
N ASP A 86 24.39 4.40 -8.36
CA ASP A 86 23.62 3.74 -9.43
C ASP A 86 22.19 3.33 -9.06
N ASN A 87 21.66 3.78 -7.92
CA ASN A 87 20.40 3.27 -7.37
C ASN A 87 19.57 4.37 -6.67
N GLN A 88 18.39 4.61 -7.21
CA GLN A 88 17.43 5.64 -6.77
C GLN A 88 16.91 5.40 -5.34
N PHE A 89 16.89 4.15 -4.90
CA PHE A 89 16.16 3.71 -3.73
C PHE A 89 17.00 3.69 -2.45
N ARG A 90 18.28 4.09 -2.53
CA ARG A 90 19.25 4.04 -1.43
C ARG A 90 19.51 5.39 -0.78
N GLN A 91 19.81 5.34 0.51
CA GLN A 91 20.42 6.42 1.26
C GLN A 91 21.95 6.30 1.20
N TYR A 92 22.63 7.42 0.94
CA TYR A 92 24.09 7.50 0.82
C TYR A 92 24.68 8.45 1.87
N VAL A 93 25.71 8.00 2.59
CA VAL A 93 26.38 8.76 3.67
C VAL A 93 27.90 8.68 3.54
N TYR A 94 28.56 9.83 3.40
CA TYR A 94 30.00 9.93 3.19
C TYR A 94 30.67 10.86 4.21
N ASP A 95 31.77 10.44 4.84
CA ASP A 95 32.64 11.33 5.64
C ASP A 95 33.53 12.16 4.71
N ILE A 96 33.24 13.46 4.64
CA ILE A 96 33.94 14.41 3.76
C ILE A 96 34.89 15.35 4.51
N SER A 97 35.13 15.12 5.82
CA SER A 97 35.95 16.05 6.64
C SER A 97 37.35 16.27 6.11
N HIS A 98 37.99 15.23 5.60
CA HIS A 98 39.34 15.30 5.06
C HIS A 98 39.39 16.04 3.71
N LEU A 99 38.31 15.98 2.92
CA LEU A 99 38.19 16.66 1.63
C LEU A 99 38.02 18.17 1.82
N ILE A 100 37.08 18.58 2.67
CA ILE A 100 36.81 20.01 2.96
C ILE A 100 37.98 20.68 3.72
N ALA A 101 38.79 19.91 4.43
CA ALA A 101 40.00 20.41 5.11
C ALA A 101 41.21 20.57 4.17
N SER A 102 41.16 20.04 2.95
CA SER A 102 42.25 20.11 1.97
C SER A 102 41.72 20.21 0.53
N PRO A 103 40.97 21.28 0.21
CA PRO A 103 40.30 21.45 -1.09
C PRO A 103 41.28 21.53 -2.27
N VAL A 104 40.96 20.86 -3.37
CA VAL A 104 41.71 20.99 -4.63
C VAL A 104 41.44 22.36 -5.23
N HIS A 105 42.50 23.09 -5.61
CA HIS A 105 42.40 24.43 -6.23
C HIS A 105 41.53 25.46 -5.48
N HIS A 106 41.35 25.30 -4.16
CA HIS A 106 40.43 26.08 -3.32
C HIS A 106 38.93 25.92 -3.65
N ASP A 107 38.54 24.84 -4.34
CA ASP A 107 37.14 24.50 -4.56
C ASP A 107 36.40 24.23 -3.25
N THR A 108 35.20 24.78 -3.10
CA THR A 108 34.32 24.60 -1.94
C THR A 108 32.98 23.98 -2.31
N ASN A 109 32.81 23.52 -3.55
CA ASN A 109 31.53 23.00 -4.02
C ASN A 109 31.31 21.53 -3.63
N VAL A 110 30.04 21.14 -3.60
CA VAL A 110 29.61 19.78 -3.92
C VAL A 110 29.07 19.79 -5.35
N THR A 111 29.48 18.80 -6.15
CA THR A 111 29.04 18.60 -7.52
C THR A 111 28.52 17.18 -7.66
N VAL A 112 27.30 17.03 -8.19
CA VAL A 112 26.69 15.75 -8.55
C VAL A 112 26.43 15.79 -10.05
N ALA A 113 27.27 15.09 -10.81
CA ALA A 113 27.15 14.98 -12.26
C ALA A 113 26.40 13.69 -12.61
N LEU A 114 25.21 13.82 -13.17
CA LEU A 114 24.32 12.71 -13.47
C LEU A 114 24.53 12.22 -14.90
N GLU A 115 24.48 10.90 -15.06
CA GLU A 115 24.52 10.21 -16.35
C GLU A 115 23.08 9.88 -16.79
N SER A 116 22.80 10.01 -18.09
CA SER A 116 21.51 9.61 -18.65
C SER A 116 21.24 8.13 -18.36
N ALA A 117 20.14 7.83 -17.65
CA ALA A 117 19.73 6.45 -17.36
C ALA A 117 19.50 5.65 -18.66
N TYR A 118 19.02 6.29 -19.73
CA TYR A 118 18.86 5.64 -21.03
C TYR A 118 20.21 5.19 -21.62
N PHE A 119 21.21 6.09 -21.68
CA PHE A 119 22.53 5.74 -22.22
C PHE A 119 23.31 4.80 -21.31
N TYR A 120 23.14 4.88 -19.99
CA TYR A 120 23.66 3.88 -19.06
C TYR A 120 23.09 2.49 -19.37
N GLY A 121 21.77 2.37 -19.50
CA GLY A 121 21.10 1.13 -19.86
C GLY A 121 21.57 0.54 -21.19
N LEU A 122 21.64 1.38 -22.23
CA LEU A 122 22.19 0.96 -23.54
C LEU A 122 23.65 0.52 -23.46
N ASN A 123 24.47 1.16 -22.62
CA ASN A 123 25.86 0.76 -22.43
C ASN A 123 25.94 -0.60 -21.73
N VAL A 124 25.12 -0.85 -20.70
CA VAL A 124 25.02 -2.16 -20.04
C VAL A 124 24.60 -3.25 -21.04
N THR A 125 23.51 -3.05 -21.78
CA THR A 125 23.00 -4.06 -22.74
C THR A 125 23.89 -4.25 -23.98
N SER A 126 24.76 -3.28 -24.30
CA SER A 126 25.76 -3.43 -25.37
C SER A 126 26.94 -4.34 -25.01
N ARG A 127 27.11 -4.72 -23.74
CA ARG A 127 28.23 -5.55 -23.31
C ARG A 127 28.11 -6.98 -23.88
N PRO A 128 29.21 -7.61 -24.31
CA PRO A 128 29.18 -8.99 -24.81
C PRO A 128 28.76 -10.06 -23.78
N ASP A 129 28.77 -9.71 -22.49
CA ASP A 129 28.38 -10.56 -21.36
C ASP A 129 27.02 -10.15 -20.75
N ALA A 130 26.33 -9.15 -21.31
CA ALA A 130 24.97 -8.83 -20.88
C ALA A 130 23.96 -9.84 -21.44
N GLU A 131 23.03 -10.24 -20.58
CA GLU A 131 21.90 -11.07 -20.94
C GLU A 131 20.83 -10.27 -21.70
N ILE A 132 19.96 -10.96 -22.42
CA ILE A 132 18.79 -10.38 -23.09
C ILE A 132 17.56 -10.79 -22.28
N SER A 133 16.86 -9.85 -21.66
CA SER A 133 15.57 -10.14 -21.01
C SER A 133 14.52 -10.45 -22.07
N PRO A 134 13.84 -11.61 -22.03
CA PRO A 134 12.81 -11.98 -23.00
C PRO A 134 11.43 -11.46 -22.56
N THR A 135 11.32 -10.15 -22.32
CA THR A 135 10.10 -9.49 -21.79
C THR A 135 9.61 -8.37 -22.71
N GLY A 136 8.37 -7.93 -22.50
CA GLY A 136 7.77 -6.84 -23.26
C GLY A 136 8.45 -5.49 -23.03
N ASP A 137 8.33 -4.61 -24.02
CA ASP A 137 8.92 -3.27 -24.01
C ASP A 137 7.84 -2.18 -23.99
N PHE A 138 8.14 -1.11 -23.26
CA PHE A 138 7.43 0.17 -23.27
C PHE A 138 8.15 1.14 -24.22
N GLU A 139 8.19 2.44 -23.94
CA GLU A 139 8.80 3.44 -24.82
C GLU A 139 10.33 3.28 -24.93
N TYR A 140 11.02 2.99 -23.82
CA TYR A 140 12.47 2.77 -23.76
C TYR A 140 12.84 1.27 -23.65
N ALA A 141 12.83 0.62 -24.81
CA ALA A 141 13.03 -0.82 -24.96
C ALA A 141 14.33 -1.38 -24.34
N GLY A 142 14.22 -2.52 -23.68
CA GLY A 142 15.29 -3.45 -23.34
C GLY A 142 16.24 -3.05 -22.22
N ILE A 143 16.05 -1.89 -21.56
CA ILE A 143 17.04 -1.36 -20.60
C ILE A 143 16.61 -1.30 -19.12
N ARG A 144 15.32 -1.14 -18.82
CA ARG A 144 14.85 -0.80 -17.46
C ARG A 144 15.19 -1.86 -16.40
N GLN A 145 15.25 -3.12 -16.78
CA GLN A 145 15.59 -4.25 -15.93
C GLN A 145 17.06 -4.27 -15.46
N PHE A 146 17.93 -3.46 -16.06
CA PHE A 146 19.33 -3.29 -15.65
C PHE A 146 19.57 -2.09 -14.74
N ILE A 147 18.53 -1.35 -14.36
CA ILE A 147 18.65 -0.06 -13.66
C ILE A 147 17.81 -0.10 -12.39
N ARG A 148 18.39 0.32 -11.26
CA ARG A 148 17.64 0.48 -10.00
C ARG A 148 17.01 1.87 -9.93
N LYS A 149 16.02 2.07 -10.81
CA LYS A 149 15.19 3.28 -10.98
C LYS A 149 13.71 2.87 -11.09
N ILE A 150 12.79 3.78 -10.82
CA ILE A 150 11.34 3.62 -11.06
C ILE A 150 11.14 3.08 -12.47
N SER A 151 10.47 1.93 -12.62
CA SER A 151 10.34 1.27 -13.91
C SER A 151 9.39 2.01 -14.84
N SER A 152 8.34 2.65 -14.31
CA SER A 152 7.41 3.48 -15.09
C SER A 152 8.00 4.80 -15.61
N ASP A 153 9.17 5.25 -15.14
CA ASP A 153 9.82 6.46 -15.66
C ASP A 153 10.27 6.29 -17.12
N PHE A 154 10.44 5.03 -17.55
CA PHE A 154 10.73 4.61 -18.93
C PHE A 154 9.47 4.47 -19.81
N GLY A 155 8.33 4.94 -19.30
CA GLY A 155 7.00 4.79 -19.89
C GLY A 155 6.26 3.58 -19.34
N TRP A 156 4.92 3.67 -19.32
CA TRP A 156 4.01 2.59 -18.95
C TRP A 156 2.67 2.72 -19.70
N ASP A 157 1.82 1.69 -19.66
CA ASP A 157 0.54 1.69 -20.39
C ASP A 157 -0.52 2.71 -19.91
N TRP A 158 -0.22 3.44 -18.82
CA TRP A 158 -0.96 4.59 -18.30
C TRP A 158 -0.10 5.85 -18.12
N GLY A 159 1.20 5.82 -18.45
CA GLY A 159 2.17 6.81 -17.97
C GLY A 159 3.25 7.25 -18.99
N PRO A 160 3.72 8.51 -18.91
CA PRO A 160 4.72 9.07 -19.83
C PRO A 160 6.14 8.61 -19.52
N ALA A 161 7.05 8.78 -20.48
CA ALA A 161 8.42 8.30 -20.49
C ALA A 161 9.45 9.44 -20.34
N PHE A 162 9.33 10.25 -19.27
CA PHE A 162 10.21 11.39 -19.05
C PHE A 162 11.63 11.05 -18.57
N VAL A 163 11.87 9.84 -18.04
CA VAL A 163 13.17 9.36 -17.52
C VAL A 163 13.97 10.42 -16.72
N PRO A 164 13.40 11.08 -15.69
CA PRO A 164 14.07 12.16 -14.96
C PRO A 164 15.34 11.69 -14.26
N SER A 165 16.27 12.61 -13.97
CA SER A 165 17.57 12.38 -13.33
C SER A 165 18.02 13.57 -12.46
N GLY A 166 17.77 13.53 -11.15
CA GLY A 166 18.32 14.51 -10.21
C GLY A 166 18.34 14.07 -8.75
N ILE A 167 18.65 15.00 -7.85
CA ILE A 167 18.66 14.75 -6.41
C ILE A 167 17.20 14.80 -5.90
N PHE A 168 16.43 13.75 -6.13
CA PHE A 168 14.98 13.76 -5.96
C PHE A 168 14.49 13.73 -4.50
N LYS A 169 15.37 13.41 -3.54
CA LYS A 169 15.11 13.45 -2.09
C LYS A 169 16.05 14.42 -1.36
N PRO A 170 15.75 14.80 -0.10
CA PRO A 170 16.57 15.78 0.64
C PRO A 170 18.06 15.42 0.76
N ALA A 171 18.91 16.44 0.62
CA ALA A 171 20.37 16.35 0.82
C ALA A 171 20.85 17.27 1.95
N TYR A 172 21.76 16.76 2.79
CA TYR A 172 22.17 17.40 4.04
C TYR A 172 23.67 17.33 4.31
N LEU A 173 24.16 18.34 5.02
CA LEU A 173 25.48 18.38 5.64
C LEU A 173 25.33 18.21 7.16
N VAL A 174 25.93 17.16 7.73
CA VAL A 174 25.88 16.86 9.17
C VAL A 174 27.25 17.08 9.80
N MET A 175 27.36 18.10 10.66
CA MET A 175 28.58 18.37 11.42
C MET A 175 28.47 17.86 12.86
N LEU A 176 29.41 17.00 13.25
CA LEU A 176 29.57 16.39 14.57
C LEU A 176 30.88 16.89 15.25
N PRO A 177 30.85 17.71 16.31
CA PRO A 177 32.06 18.18 16.99
C PRO A 177 32.91 17.05 17.61
N SER A 178 34.24 17.19 17.52
CA SER A 178 35.21 16.23 18.09
C SER A 178 35.54 16.48 19.57
N LYS A 179 34.86 17.42 20.23
CA LYS A 179 34.99 17.73 21.66
C LYS A 179 33.60 17.81 22.28
N LYS A 180 33.47 17.28 23.49
CA LYS A 180 32.27 17.43 24.32
C LYS A 180 32.07 18.91 24.66
N ASN A 181 30.90 19.45 24.32
CA ASN A 181 30.45 20.73 24.88
C ASN A 181 29.71 20.45 26.19
N ASP A 182 30.27 20.92 27.32
CA ASP A 182 29.64 20.80 28.65
C ASP A 182 28.42 21.75 28.83
N SER A 183 28.06 22.53 27.81
CA SER A 183 26.88 23.41 27.82
C SER A 183 25.60 22.64 27.45
N SER A 184 24.84 22.22 28.46
CA SER A 184 23.64 21.37 28.33
C SER A 184 22.33 22.08 27.90
N ASP A 185 22.40 23.28 27.34
CA ASP A 185 21.22 24.12 27.02
C ASP A 185 20.70 23.98 25.58
N GLY A 186 21.16 22.96 24.83
CA GLY A 186 20.69 22.67 23.48
C GLY A 186 19.40 21.85 23.48
N ALA A 187 18.35 22.34 22.80
CA ALA A 187 17.21 21.50 22.43
C ALA A 187 17.70 20.29 21.59
N PRO A 188 17.12 19.09 21.74
CA PRO A 188 17.49 17.93 20.93
C PRO A 188 17.28 18.24 19.44
N ALA A 189 18.22 17.78 18.61
CA ALA A 189 18.06 17.90 17.16
C ALA A 189 16.82 17.10 16.74
N SER A 190 15.89 17.75 16.05
CA SER A 190 14.76 17.07 15.43
C SER A 190 15.24 16.19 14.28
N TYR A 191 14.47 15.13 14.04
CA TYR A 191 14.52 14.26 12.85
C TYR A 191 14.64 15.11 11.55
N PRO A 192 15.40 14.67 10.51
CA PRO A 192 15.82 13.30 10.24
C PRO A 192 17.25 12.95 10.68
N LEU A 193 18.06 13.95 11.02
CA LEU A 193 19.49 13.76 11.27
C LEU A 193 19.81 14.01 12.74
N LEU A 194 19.64 12.94 13.51
CA LEU A 194 19.73 12.88 14.95
C LEU A 194 21.18 12.98 15.42
N ALA A 195 21.74 14.18 15.27
CA ALA A 195 22.89 14.59 16.04
C ALA A 195 22.48 14.72 17.51
N SER A 196 23.21 14.06 18.41
CA SER A 196 23.07 14.25 19.87
C SER A 196 23.00 15.74 20.27
N THR A 197 22.40 16.05 21.41
CA THR A 197 22.37 17.41 22.01
C THR A 197 23.74 18.07 22.14
N THR A 198 24.85 17.30 22.16
CA THR A 198 26.20 17.86 21.99
C THR A 198 26.93 17.39 20.72
N GLY A 199 26.33 16.51 19.92
CA GLY A 199 26.75 16.22 18.54
C GLY A 199 27.90 15.24 18.31
N SER A 200 28.16 14.24 19.15
CA SER A 200 29.21 13.23 18.88
C SER A 200 28.74 11.99 18.10
N VAL A 201 27.43 11.83 17.88
CA VAL A 201 26.79 10.64 17.27
C VAL A 201 25.83 11.08 16.16
N LEU A 202 25.76 10.29 15.09
CA LEU A 202 24.73 10.32 14.04
C LEU A 202 24.01 8.96 14.02
N ILE A 203 22.68 8.97 14.14
CA ILE A 203 21.84 7.83 13.77
C ILE A 203 21.55 7.95 12.28
N GLU A 204 21.98 6.94 11.51
CA GLU A 204 21.92 6.89 10.05
C GLU A 204 20.65 6.21 9.55
N GLU A 205 20.27 5.10 10.19
CA GLU A 205 19.05 4.33 9.96
C GLU A 205 18.45 3.91 11.31
N SER A 206 17.14 3.73 11.35
CA SER A 206 16.43 3.13 12.49
C SER A 206 15.30 2.24 12.00
N SER A 207 15.15 1.05 12.59
CA SER A 207 13.98 0.18 12.41
C SER A 207 13.30 -0.06 13.74
N LEU A 208 11.97 -0.15 13.74
CA LEU A 208 11.12 -0.47 14.88
C LEU A 208 10.11 -1.52 14.42
N GLU A 209 10.05 -2.66 15.10
CA GLU A 209 9.09 -3.73 14.85
C GLU A 209 8.30 -3.99 16.14
N ILE A 210 6.97 -4.15 16.00
CA ILE A 210 6.08 -4.50 17.10
C ILE A 210 5.35 -5.79 16.73
N SER A 211 5.60 -6.86 17.48
CA SER A 211 5.09 -8.21 17.19
C SER A 211 4.74 -8.96 18.49
N LYS A 212 4.08 -10.10 18.37
CA LYS A 212 3.87 -11.02 19.50
C LYS A 212 5.10 -11.89 19.72
N ILE A 213 5.40 -12.28 20.97
CA ILE A 213 6.49 -13.24 21.24
C ILE A 213 6.24 -14.54 20.46
N GLY A 214 7.19 -14.91 19.59
CA GLY A 214 7.13 -16.11 18.76
C GLY A 214 6.30 -15.95 17.46
N GLN A 215 5.80 -14.75 17.16
CA GLN A 215 5.30 -14.41 15.83
C GLN A 215 6.43 -14.50 14.80
N THR A 216 6.09 -14.97 13.61
CA THR A 216 6.93 -14.92 12.42
C THR A 216 6.04 -14.62 11.22
N SER A 217 6.63 -14.25 10.09
CA SER A 217 5.95 -14.00 8.81
C SER A 217 5.09 -15.17 8.30
N VAL A 218 5.33 -16.38 8.81
CA VAL A 218 4.75 -17.65 8.36
C VAL A 218 3.86 -18.35 9.39
N SER A 219 3.91 -17.94 10.67
CA SER A 219 3.19 -18.61 11.78
C SER A 219 2.00 -17.79 12.26
N LYS A 220 0.88 -18.47 12.60
CA LYS A 220 -0.28 -17.78 13.17
C LYS A 220 0.12 -17.12 14.52
N PRO A 221 -0.05 -15.80 14.68
CA PRO A 221 0.30 -15.12 15.93
C PRO A 221 -0.49 -15.69 17.12
N ASN A 222 0.18 -15.84 18.26
CA ASN A 222 -0.51 -16.13 19.52
C ASN A 222 -0.99 -14.80 20.13
N GLU A 223 -2.27 -14.48 19.94
CA GLU A 223 -2.84 -13.22 20.42
C GLU A 223 -2.79 -13.06 21.96
N ALA A 224 -2.72 -14.17 22.70
CA ALA A 224 -2.56 -14.17 24.15
C ALA A 224 -1.08 -14.06 24.61
N ALA A 225 -0.11 -13.99 23.69
CA ALA A 225 1.28 -13.74 24.04
C ALA A 225 1.53 -12.26 24.37
N ASP A 226 2.60 -12.03 25.13
CA ASP A 226 3.12 -10.69 25.41
C ASP A 226 3.60 -10.01 24.12
N TRP A 227 3.61 -8.68 24.13
CA TRP A 227 4.13 -7.89 23.02
C TRP A 227 5.65 -7.75 23.12
N LEU A 228 6.32 -7.96 21.98
CA LEU A 228 7.73 -7.72 21.75
C LEU A 228 7.87 -6.42 20.96
N VAL A 229 8.77 -5.54 21.40
CA VAL A 229 9.14 -4.33 20.67
C VAL A 229 10.62 -4.47 20.33
N MET A 230 10.92 -4.85 19.08
CA MET A 230 12.29 -4.93 18.57
C MET A 230 12.64 -3.61 17.90
N VAL A 231 13.89 -3.19 18.04
CA VAL A 231 14.36 -1.95 17.45
C VAL A 231 15.84 -2.11 17.13
N SER A 232 16.26 -1.51 16.01
CA SER A 232 17.63 -1.58 15.49
C SER A 232 18.10 -0.18 15.08
N LEU A 233 19.38 0.12 15.30
CA LEU A 233 20.01 1.38 14.88
C LEU A 233 21.27 1.16 14.05
N ALA A 234 21.41 1.89 12.95
CA ALA A 234 22.72 2.15 12.35
C ALA A 234 23.31 3.43 12.98
N VAL A 235 24.42 3.30 13.71
CA VAL A 235 25.03 4.41 14.45
C VAL A 235 26.45 4.69 13.97
N ARG A 236 26.74 5.94 13.61
CA ARG A 236 28.11 6.46 13.41
C ARG A 236 28.48 7.35 14.60
N SER A 237 29.72 7.23 15.10
CA SER A 237 30.18 8.02 16.24
C SER A 237 31.62 8.51 16.04
N VAL A 238 31.86 9.76 16.43
CA VAL A 238 33.20 10.39 16.37
C VAL A 238 34.01 10.17 17.65
N LEU A 239 33.36 9.69 18.72
CA LEU A 239 33.95 9.32 20.00
C LEU A 239 33.53 7.89 20.38
N PRO A 240 34.42 7.08 21.00
CA PRO A 240 34.04 5.76 21.46
C PRO A 240 33.11 5.84 22.68
N ALA A 241 32.02 5.06 22.68
CA ALA A 241 31.14 4.92 23.84
C ALA A 241 31.24 3.50 24.40
N HIS A 242 31.97 3.33 25.51
CA HIS A 242 32.31 2.01 26.05
C HIS A 242 31.15 1.29 26.76
N SER A 243 30.15 2.03 27.22
CA SER A 243 28.95 1.48 27.88
C SER A 243 27.75 2.40 27.62
N PRO A 244 27.24 2.46 26.37
CA PRO A 244 26.10 3.29 26.04
C PRO A 244 24.83 2.78 26.75
N THR A 245 23.88 3.67 27.00
CA THR A 245 22.60 3.33 27.65
C THR A 245 21.40 3.84 26.87
N LEU A 246 20.32 3.06 26.88
CA LEU A 246 19.11 3.26 26.10
C LEU A 246 17.85 3.15 26.96
N THR A 247 16.88 4.04 26.78
CA THR A 247 15.65 4.10 27.59
C THR A 247 14.43 4.27 26.70
N ILE A 248 13.52 3.30 26.71
CA ILE A 248 12.23 3.36 26.00
C ILE A 248 11.32 4.35 26.73
N SER A 249 10.48 5.08 26.00
CA SER A 249 9.18 5.51 26.52
C SER A 249 8.08 5.35 25.49
N ILE A 250 6.92 4.86 25.93
CA ILE A 250 5.65 4.84 25.21
C ILE A 250 4.68 5.69 26.05
N PRO A 251 4.65 7.02 25.84
CA PRO A 251 3.92 7.96 26.71
C PRO A 251 2.42 7.64 26.84
N GLU A 252 1.80 7.17 25.76
CA GLU A 252 0.39 6.83 25.65
C GLU A 252 0.01 5.66 26.59
N LEU A 253 0.93 4.70 26.76
CA LEU A 253 0.79 3.57 27.68
C LEU A 253 1.36 3.88 29.08
N LYS A 254 2.03 5.02 29.27
CA LYS A 254 2.79 5.40 30.47
C LYS A 254 3.87 4.37 30.83
N ILE A 255 4.44 3.71 29.83
CA ILE A 255 5.51 2.73 29.98
C ILE A 255 6.85 3.41 29.66
N THR A 256 7.82 3.28 30.56
CA THR A 256 9.20 3.70 30.36
C THR A 256 10.10 2.56 30.84
N SER A 257 11.13 2.18 30.07
CA SER A 257 12.05 1.13 30.50
C SER A 257 13.05 1.64 31.53
N GLY A 258 13.73 0.72 32.22
CA GLY A 258 15.03 1.04 32.82
C GLY A 258 16.09 1.36 31.74
N SER A 259 17.22 1.91 32.16
CA SER A 259 18.38 2.11 31.29
C SER A 259 18.98 0.77 30.85
N LEU A 260 18.79 0.40 29.60
CA LEU A 260 19.35 -0.80 28.97
C LEU A 260 20.81 -0.52 28.58
N VAL A 261 21.74 -1.37 29.02
CA VAL A 261 23.16 -1.23 28.67
C VAL A 261 23.41 -1.87 27.29
N LEU A 262 24.00 -1.10 26.39
CA LEU A 262 24.34 -1.54 25.03
C LEU A 262 25.79 -2.02 24.94
N GLY A 263 26.12 -2.72 23.85
CA GLY A 263 27.49 -3.04 23.50
C GLY A 263 28.32 -1.77 23.21
N PRO A 264 29.67 -1.82 23.32
CA PRO A 264 30.52 -0.67 23.02
C PRO A 264 30.34 -0.17 21.57
N ILE A 265 30.12 1.13 21.40
CA ILE A 265 30.12 1.78 20.09
C ILE A 265 31.54 2.28 19.81
N PRO A 266 32.22 1.80 18.74
CA PRO A 266 33.54 2.30 18.37
C PRO A 266 33.45 3.73 17.81
N ALA A 267 34.56 4.47 17.87
CA ALA A 267 34.71 5.65 17.02
C ALA A 267 34.92 5.16 15.57
N ALA A 268 33.90 5.31 14.74
CA ALA A 268 33.88 4.85 13.36
C ALA A 268 33.02 5.82 12.52
N THR A 269 33.62 6.38 11.47
CA THR A 269 32.98 7.34 10.57
C THR A 269 32.79 6.78 9.16
N ASN A 270 33.59 5.80 8.75
CA ASN A 270 33.53 5.16 7.43
C ASN A 270 32.32 4.23 7.24
N ALA A 271 31.90 3.51 8.29
CA ALA A 271 30.71 2.67 8.30
C ALA A 271 29.97 2.81 9.64
N SER A 272 28.65 2.63 9.62
CA SER A 272 27.84 2.53 10.83
C SER A 272 28.07 1.20 11.57
N THR A 273 28.01 1.28 12.90
CA THR A 273 27.85 0.11 13.75
C THR A 273 26.36 -0.15 13.93
N PHE A 274 25.89 -1.29 13.47
CA PHE A 274 24.52 -1.74 13.71
C PHE A 274 24.38 -2.26 15.14
N LEU A 275 23.47 -1.65 15.88
CA LEU A 275 23.03 -2.07 17.20
C LEU A 275 21.70 -2.79 17.00
N TYR A 276 21.76 -4.12 16.99
CA TYR A 276 20.59 -4.99 16.87
C TYR A 276 19.98 -5.25 18.25
N ASN A 277 18.65 -5.13 18.32
CA ASN A 277 17.78 -5.27 19.48
C ASN A 277 17.73 -4.07 20.45
N PHE A 278 16.51 -3.84 20.96
CA PHE A 278 16.09 -2.93 22.04
C PHE A 278 15.95 -1.43 21.72
N THR A 279 15.11 -0.76 22.55
CA THR A 279 14.04 0.13 22.06
C THR A 279 14.22 1.63 22.44
N ILE A 280 13.65 2.53 21.62
CA ILE A 280 13.99 3.96 21.41
C ILE A 280 13.86 5.01 22.56
N THR A 281 14.94 5.44 23.24
CA THR A 281 15.38 6.87 23.40
C THR A 281 16.78 6.90 24.05
N LEU A 282 17.80 7.49 23.40
CA LEU A 282 19.21 7.37 23.86
C LEU A 282 19.58 8.45 24.89
N ALA A 283 19.87 8.04 26.12
CA ALA A 283 20.48 8.90 27.13
C ALA A 283 21.78 8.24 27.62
N LEU A 284 22.94 8.79 27.22
CA LEU A 284 24.24 8.35 27.73
C LEU A 284 24.44 8.86 29.16
N ALA A 285 24.89 8.01 30.08
CA ALA A 285 25.17 8.42 31.44
C ALA A 285 26.56 9.11 31.54
N GLY A 286 26.59 10.37 31.97
CA GLY A 286 27.82 11.17 32.14
C GLY A 286 28.38 11.81 30.86
N GLU A 287 27.79 11.47 29.70
CA GLU A 287 28.16 11.92 28.35
C GLU A 287 26.86 12.28 27.57
N PRO A 288 26.92 12.81 26.34
CA PRO A 288 25.80 13.43 25.61
C PRO A 288 24.58 12.56 25.28
N SER A 289 23.35 13.09 25.35
CA SER A 289 22.11 12.37 25.00
C SER A 289 21.62 12.63 23.56
N ALA A 290 20.83 11.73 22.98
CA ALA A 290 20.18 11.90 21.67
C ALA A 290 18.76 11.28 21.71
N SER A 291 17.72 12.07 21.46
CA SER A 291 16.34 11.60 21.54
C SER A 291 15.60 11.75 20.22
N PHE A 292 14.82 10.74 19.85
CA PHE A 292 13.83 10.85 18.78
C PHE A 292 12.53 10.19 19.18
N THR A 293 11.44 10.68 18.61
CA THR A 293 10.11 10.11 18.73
C THR A 293 9.70 9.61 17.34
N THR A 294 9.09 8.44 17.29
CA THR A 294 8.47 7.90 16.06
C THR A 294 7.08 7.39 16.41
N ARG A 295 6.15 7.45 15.46
CA ARG A 295 4.82 6.82 15.59
C ARG A 295 4.90 5.38 15.10
N SER A 296 4.09 4.51 15.71
CA SER A 296 3.87 3.11 15.35
C SER A 296 2.59 2.61 16.03
N GLY A 297 2.19 1.36 15.80
CA GLY A 297 0.98 0.76 16.37
C GLY A 297 1.14 -0.71 16.72
N PHE A 298 0.38 -1.16 17.71
CA PHE A 298 0.34 -2.56 18.15
C PHE A 298 -0.73 -3.32 17.37
N ARG A 299 -0.32 -4.16 16.42
CA ARG A 299 -1.19 -5.04 15.61
C ARG A 299 -0.46 -6.33 15.24
N THR A 300 -1.19 -7.44 15.15
CA THR A 300 -0.72 -8.59 14.37
C THR A 300 -1.35 -8.53 12.97
N ILE A 301 -0.59 -8.99 11.98
CA ILE A 301 -1.06 -9.24 10.62
C ILE A 301 -0.54 -10.61 10.20
N GLN A 302 -1.32 -11.35 9.42
CA GLN A 302 -0.92 -12.60 8.81
C GLN A 302 -1.53 -12.71 7.41
N LEU A 303 -0.74 -13.05 6.40
CA LEU A 303 -1.23 -13.57 5.13
C LEU A 303 -1.33 -15.10 5.26
N VAL A 304 -2.54 -15.64 5.24
CA VAL A 304 -2.79 -17.07 5.43
C VAL A 304 -2.68 -17.79 4.09
N GLN A 305 -1.59 -18.52 3.89
CA GLN A 305 -1.25 -19.23 2.64
C GLN A 305 -1.30 -20.77 2.78
N THR A 306 -1.86 -21.30 3.88
CA THR A 306 -1.83 -22.74 4.19
C THR A 306 -3.06 -23.49 3.66
N PRO A 307 -2.96 -24.82 3.41
CA PRO A 307 -4.09 -25.65 3.02
C PRO A 307 -5.30 -25.50 3.95
N TYR A 308 -6.51 -25.48 3.38
CA TYR A 308 -7.74 -25.57 4.19
C TYR A 308 -7.80 -26.91 4.93
N SER A 309 -8.32 -26.90 6.16
CA SER A 309 -8.52 -28.15 6.89
C SER A 309 -9.63 -28.99 6.25
N GLN A 310 -9.52 -30.31 6.35
CA GLN A 310 -10.55 -31.22 5.84
C GLN A 310 -11.92 -31.00 6.52
N ALA A 311 -11.93 -30.46 7.75
CA ALA A 311 -13.14 -30.08 8.47
C ALA A 311 -13.78 -28.82 7.87
N ASP A 312 -13.00 -27.79 7.54
CA ASP A 312 -13.51 -26.56 6.92
C ASP A 312 -14.07 -26.84 5.52
N ILE A 313 -13.35 -27.64 4.72
CA ILE A 313 -13.80 -28.11 3.40
C ILE A 313 -15.19 -28.77 3.50
N GLN A 314 -15.40 -29.66 4.48
CA GLN A 314 -16.67 -30.37 4.67
C GLN A 314 -17.77 -29.49 5.28
N ALA A 315 -17.43 -28.62 6.23
CA ALA A 315 -18.41 -27.81 6.97
C ALA A 315 -18.88 -26.58 6.18
N ARG A 316 -18.02 -26.00 5.34
CA ARG A 316 -18.28 -24.76 4.59
C ARG A 316 -18.42 -24.98 3.08
N GLY A 317 -18.15 -26.19 2.56
CA GLY A 317 -18.21 -26.48 1.12
C GLY A 317 -17.06 -25.90 0.31
N ILE A 318 -15.92 -25.60 0.96
CA ILE A 318 -14.76 -24.96 0.32
C ILE A 318 -14.09 -25.92 -0.68
N THR A 319 -13.86 -25.44 -1.90
CA THR A 319 -13.04 -26.10 -2.91
C THR A 319 -11.62 -26.29 -2.36
N PRO A 320 -11.06 -27.51 -2.37
CA PRO A 320 -9.75 -27.79 -1.80
C PRO A 320 -8.59 -26.96 -2.40
N GLY A 321 -7.46 -26.95 -1.70
CA GLY A 321 -6.28 -26.15 -2.01
C GLY A 321 -5.91 -25.25 -0.84
N ASP A 322 -5.20 -24.16 -1.14
CA ASP A 322 -4.63 -23.28 -0.13
C ASP A 322 -5.50 -22.04 0.10
N GLN A 323 -5.40 -21.48 1.31
CA GLN A 323 -5.93 -20.16 1.65
C GLN A 323 -5.13 -19.05 0.95
N TRP A 324 -5.75 -17.88 0.81
CA TRP A 324 -5.06 -16.64 0.47
C TRP A 324 -5.89 -15.45 0.97
N HIS A 325 -5.68 -15.06 2.23
CA HIS A 325 -6.40 -13.94 2.84
C HIS A 325 -5.61 -13.34 3.99
N PHE A 326 -5.95 -12.11 4.37
CA PHE A 326 -5.36 -11.43 5.50
C PHE A 326 -6.16 -11.67 6.79
N GLU A 327 -5.44 -11.92 7.89
CA GLU A 327 -5.96 -11.87 9.24
C GLU A 327 -5.26 -10.77 10.04
N VAL A 328 -6.06 -9.92 10.69
CA VAL A 328 -5.60 -8.83 11.55
C VAL A 328 -6.06 -9.12 12.98
N ASN A 329 -5.12 -9.11 13.95
CA ASN A 329 -5.41 -9.48 15.34
C ASN A 329 -6.16 -10.83 15.45
N GLY A 330 -5.76 -11.80 14.62
CA GLY A 330 -6.34 -13.14 14.53
C GLY A 330 -7.71 -13.26 13.86
N LYS A 331 -8.24 -12.20 13.22
CA LYS A 331 -9.54 -12.19 12.52
C LYS A 331 -9.38 -11.93 11.02
N ALA A 332 -9.94 -12.81 10.18
CA ALA A 332 -10.02 -12.61 8.74
C ALA A 332 -10.98 -11.47 8.37
N PHE A 333 -10.68 -10.70 7.32
CA PHE A 333 -11.56 -9.65 6.79
C PHE A 333 -11.57 -9.70 5.26
N TYR A 334 -12.63 -9.17 4.65
CA TYR A 334 -12.67 -9.02 3.19
C TYR A 334 -11.85 -7.79 2.79
N THR A 335 -10.86 -7.98 1.92
CA THR A 335 -9.99 -6.90 1.44
C THR A 335 -10.67 -6.14 0.30
N MET A 336 -10.84 -4.83 0.45
CA MET A 336 -11.51 -3.94 -0.50
C MET A 336 -10.58 -2.78 -0.82
N GLY A 337 -10.30 -2.52 -2.09
CA GLY A 337 -9.21 -1.60 -2.40
C GLY A 337 -8.87 -1.41 -3.85
N THR A 338 -7.74 -0.75 -4.06
CA THR A 338 -7.18 -0.40 -5.36
C THR A 338 -5.65 -0.53 -5.35
N ASN A 339 -5.07 -0.53 -6.53
CA ASN A 339 -3.64 -0.44 -6.75
C ASN A 339 -3.22 1.03 -6.87
N ILE A 340 -2.18 1.45 -6.13
CA ILE A 340 -1.67 2.83 -6.15
C ILE A 340 -0.32 2.89 -6.87
N ILE A 341 -0.22 3.84 -7.79
CA ILE A 341 0.96 4.09 -8.65
C ILE A 341 1.64 5.42 -8.25
N PRO A 342 2.81 5.78 -8.79
CA PRO A 342 3.39 7.10 -8.56
C PRO A 342 2.41 8.23 -8.91
N PHE A 343 2.34 9.25 -8.06
CA PHE A 343 1.38 10.36 -8.20
C PHE A 343 1.74 11.37 -9.30
N ASP A 344 3.01 11.41 -9.71
CA ASP A 344 3.56 12.32 -10.71
C ASP A 344 4.90 11.77 -11.23
N PRO A 345 5.31 12.03 -12.50
CA PRO A 345 6.60 11.55 -13.02
C PRO A 345 7.80 12.21 -12.32
N PHE A 346 7.61 13.40 -11.73
CA PHE A 346 8.63 14.18 -11.05
C PHE A 346 8.36 14.19 -9.55
N TYR A 347 8.46 13.01 -8.93
CA TYR A 347 8.27 12.71 -7.50
C TYR A 347 8.49 13.87 -6.50
N ALA A 348 9.54 14.67 -6.69
CA ALA A 348 9.89 15.80 -5.83
C ALA A 348 8.89 16.99 -5.81
N ARG A 349 7.89 17.05 -6.71
CA ARG A 349 6.85 18.10 -6.71
C ARG A 349 5.55 17.71 -6.00
N ILE A 350 5.41 16.47 -5.55
CA ILE A 350 4.25 15.99 -4.81
C ILE A 350 4.28 16.49 -3.36
N THR A 351 3.10 16.88 -2.87
CA THR A 351 2.90 17.37 -1.49
C THR A 351 2.15 16.36 -0.62
N SER A 352 2.37 16.42 0.69
CA SER A 352 1.63 15.61 1.68
C SER A 352 0.11 15.82 1.60
N ASP A 353 -0.36 17.01 1.24
CA ASP A 353 -1.79 17.30 1.09
C ASP A 353 -2.42 16.58 -0.12
N GLN A 354 -1.71 16.51 -1.26
CA GLN A 354 -2.17 15.75 -2.44
C GLN A 354 -2.25 14.24 -2.15
N VAL A 355 -1.23 13.70 -1.47
CA VAL A 355 -1.21 12.27 -1.09
C VAL A 355 -2.30 11.96 -0.08
N ARG A 356 -2.46 12.82 0.94
CA ARG A 356 -3.53 12.70 1.93
C ARG A 356 -4.91 12.73 1.28
N TRP A 357 -5.14 13.62 0.30
CA TRP A 357 -6.39 13.67 -0.46
C TRP A 357 -6.70 12.35 -1.19
N VAL A 358 -5.72 11.73 -1.85
CA VAL A 358 -5.91 10.44 -2.54
C VAL A 358 -6.21 9.32 -1.53
N LEU A 359 -5.49 9.27 -0.40
CA LEU A 359 -5.72 8.27 0.65
C LEU A 359 -7.08 8.45 1.35
N GLU A 360 -7.47 9.68 1.68
CA GLU A 360 -8.80 10.00 2.22
C GLU A 360 -9.90 9.71 1.19
N SER A 361 -9.62 9.86 -0.11
CA SER A 361 -10.57 9.50 -1.18
C SER A 361 -10.80 7.99 -1.29
N ALA A 362 -9.77 7.17 -1.05
CA ALA A 362 -9.90 5.70 -0.98
C ALA A 362 -10.70 5.26 0.25
N VAL A 363 -10.43 5.85 1.43
CA VAL A 363 -11.22 5.59 2.66
C VAL A 363 -12.68 6.00 2.47
N ASN A 364 -12.93 7.17 1.86
CA ASN A 364 -14.28 7.65 1.59
C ASN A 364 -15.03 6.78 0.58
N SER A 365 -14.34 6.08 -0.34
CA SER A 365 -14.95 5.07 -1.21
C SER A 365 -15.00 3.65 -0.62
N GLY A 366 -14.81 3.51 0.69
CA GLY A 366 -15.03 2.26 1.44
C GLY A 366 -13.85 1.29 1.43
N GLN A 367 -12.70 1.70 0.91
CA GLN A 367 -11.52 0.85 0.81
C GLN A 367 -10.82 0.67 2.17
N ASN A 368 -10.23 -0.51 2.38
CA ASN A 368 -9.48 -0.87 3.59
C ASN A 368 -8.02 -1.27 3.29
N MET A 369 -7.64 -1.45 2.03
CA MET A 369 -6.26 -1.72 1.62
C MET A 369 -5.93 -1.03 0.29
N LEU A 370 -4.67 -0.62 0.15
CA LEU A 370 -4.05 -0.24 -1.11
C LEU A 370 -2.87 -1.17 -1.39
N ARG A 371 -2.65 -1.52 -2.65
CA ARG A 371 -1.42 -2.18 -3.09
C ARG A 371 -0.48 -1.17 -3.74
N VAL A 372 0.69 -0.98 -3.14
CA VAL A 372 1.77 -0.07 -3.57
C VAL A 372 2.60 -0.77 -4.63
N TRP A 373 2.26 -0.54 -5.89
CA TRP A 373 2.72 -1.33 -7.04
C TRP A 373 4.24 -1.24 -7.31
N GLY A 374 4.85 -2.40 -7.59
CA GLY A 374 6.30 -2.62 -7.67
C GLY A 374 7.03 -2.03 -8.87
N GLY A 375 6.37 -1.47 -9.88
CA GLY A 375 7.07 -0.70 -10.93
C GLY A 375 7.28 0.78 -10.57
N GLY A 376 6.69 1.23 -9.45
CA GLY A 376 6.78 2.58 -8.91
C GLY A 376 8.00 2.77 -8.00
N ILE A 377 7.75 3.21 -6.76
CA ILE A 377 8.79 3.51 -5.76
C ILE A 377 8.36 3.08 -4.35
N TYR A 378 9.34 2.70 -3.52
CA TYR A 378 9.14 2.54 -2.07
C TYR A 378 8.61 3.85 -1.46
N GLN A 379 7.30 3.89 -1.22
CA GLN A 379 6.59 5.07 -0.73
C GLN A 379 7.22 5.67 0.55
N PRO A 380 7.05 6.98 0.80
CA PRO A 380 7.53 7.63 2.01
C PRO A 380 6.97 7.09 3.32
N SER A 381 7.90 6.68 4.19
CA SER A 381 7.67 6.49 5.61
C SER A 381 7.32 7.83 6.31
N ASP A 382 7.95 8.93 5.88
CA ASP A 382 7.59 10.30 6.26
C ASP A 382 8.06 11.35 5.22
N GLU A 383 7.48 12.55 5.28
CA GLU A 383 7.82 13.72 4.47
C GLU A 383 9.29 14.13 4.60
N ILE A 384 9.82 14.02 5.82
CA ILE A 384 11.13 14.55 6.19
C ILE A 384 12.26 13.80 5.48
N THR A 385 12.08 12.50 5.21
CA THR A 385 13.01 11.66 4.43
C THR A 385 12.53 11.37 3.00
N GLY A 386 11.23 11.49 2.73
CA GLY A 386 10.58 11.01 1.51
C GLY A 386 9.83 12.05 0.68
N VAL A 387 9.93 13.35 0.98
CA VAL A 387 9.24 14.47 0.29
C VAL A 387 7.75 14.65 0.65
N TYR A 388 7.02 13.60 1.01
CA TYR A 388 5.63 13.67 1.48
C TYR A 388 5.29 12.56 2.48
N ASP A 389 4.19 12.66 3.23
CA ASP A 389 3.74 11.63 4.18
C ASP A 389 2.82 10.57 3.52
N PHE A 390 3.33 9.37 3.21
CA PHE A 390 2.50 8.24 2.74
C PHE A 390 2.13 7.27 3.87
N TYR A 391 3.04 6.41 4.34
CA TYR A 391 2.70 5.38 5.36
C TYR A 391 2.25 6.01 6.68
N SER A 392 2.83 7.18 7.02
CA SER A 392 2.37 7.97 8.16
C SER A 392 0.90 8.39 8.04
N ALA A 393 0.40 8.70 6.84
CA ALA A 393 -1.01 8.99 6.60
C ALA A 393 -1.86 7.69 6.57
N CYS A 394 -1.36 6.60 5.97
CA CYS A 394 -2.03 5.31 5.99
C CYS A 394 -2.31 4.81 7.43
N ASP A 395 -1.31 4.94 8.33
CA ASP A 395 -1.45 4.62 9.76
C ASP A 395 -2.53 5.46 10.47
N GLU A 396 -2.66 6.74 10.13
CA GLU A 396 -3.68 7.64 10.72
C GLU A 396 -5.09 7.29 10.26
N LEU A 397 -5.21 6.98 8.96
CA LEU A 397 -6.47 6.68 8.30
C LEU A 397 -6.95 5.26 8.56
N GLY A 398 -6.04 4.36 8.98
CA GLY A 398 -6.32 2.95 9.22
C GLY A 398 -6.53 2.15 7.94
N ILE A 399 -5.92 2.60 6.83
CA ILE A 399 -5.89 1.92 5.54
C ILE A 399 -4.59 1.11 5.43
N LEU A 400 -4.70 -0.14 4.99
CA LEU A 400 -3.59 -1.07 4.90
C LEU A 400 -2.80 -0.86 3.60
N ALA A 401 -1.51 -1.17 3.61
CA ALA A 401 -0.60 -1.08 2.47
C ALA A 401 0.05 -2.45 2.24
N TRP A 402 -0.34 -3.12 1.16
CA TRP A 402 0.47 -4.19 0.56
C TRP A 402 1.60 -3.50 -0.19
N SER A 403 2.84 -3.76 0.21
CA SER A 403 4.02 -3.11 -0.34
C SER A 403 4.81 -4.05 -1.24
N GLU A 404 5.38 -3.52 -2.31
CA GLU A 404 6.20 -4.31 -3.24
C GLU A 404 7.65 -3.81 -3.27
N LEU A 405 8.57 -4.73 -3.52
CA LEU A 405 9.95 -4.40 -3.90
C LEU A 405 9.95 -3.95 -5.37
N ILE A 406 10.92 -3.13 -5.77
CA ILE A 406 10.82 -2.40 -7.04
C ILE A 406 11.29 -3.25 -8.25
N PHE A 407 10.46 -4.23 -8.60
CA PHE A 407 10.62 -5.14 -9.73
C PHE A 407 9.23 -5.35 -10.36
N SER A 408 9.07 -5.20 -11.67
CA SER A 408 7.74 -5.24 -12.32
C SER A 408 7.80 -5.62 -13.79
N ASP A 409 6.92 -6.53 -14.23
CA ASP A 409 6.69 -6.91 -15.63
C ASP A 409 7.99 -7.16 -16.42
N ALA A 410 9.00 -7.70 -15.76
CA ALA A 410 10.33 -7.91 -16.33
C ALA A 410 11.04 -9.06 -15.64
N LEU A 411 11.91 -9.73 -16.39
CA LEU A 411 12.89 -10.66 -15.84
C LEU A 411 14.17 -9.87 -15.56
N TYR A 412 14.76 -10.12 -14.39
CA TYR A 412 15.91 -9.37 -13.88
C TYR A 412 17.12 -10.30 -13.77
N PRO A 413 18.19 -10.06 -14.57
CA PRO A 413 19.29 -11.01 -14.70
C PRO A 413 20.26 -10.95 -13.52
N ILE A 414 20.82 -12.08 -13.13
CA ILE A 414 21.63 -12.21 -11.91
C ILE A 414 23.08 -11.78 -12.18
N ASN A 415 23.38 -10.56 -11.74
CA ASN A 415 24.68 -9.94 -11.88
C ASN A 415 25.21 -9.53 -10.50
N ASP A 416 26.47 -9.84 -10.19
CA ASP A 416 27.08 -9.50 -8.88
C ASP A 416 26.93 -8.00 -8.55
N TRP A 417 27.22 -7.11 -9.51
CA TRP A 417 27.09 -5.66 -9.34
C TRP A 417 25.65 -5.19 -9.07
N LEU A 418 24.65 -5.87 -9.66
CA LEU A 418 23.24 -5.55 -9.46
C LEU A 418 22.78 -6.03 -8.09
N LEU A 419 23.15 -7.26 -7.68
CA LEU A 419 22.87 -7.78 -6.34
C LEU A 419 23.54 -6.96 -5.23
N GLU A 420 24.78 -6.51 -5.44
CA GLU A 420 25.50 -5.60 -4.53
C GLU A 420 24.80 -4.24 -4.36
N SER A 421 24.01 -3.80 -5.35
CA SER A 421 23.17 -2.60 -5.22
C SER A 421 21.78 -2.89 -4.64
N ILE A 422 21.19 -4.06 -4.90
CA ILE A 422 19.86 -4.47 -4.40
C ILE A 422 19.87 -4.79 -2.89
N ASP A 423 20.85 -5.51 -2.33
CA ASP A 423 20.87 -5.86 -0.89
C ASP A 423 20.70 -4.62 0.02
N PRO A 424 21.53 -3.56 -0.10
CA PRO A 424 21.37 -2.36 0.73
C PRO A 424 20.09 -1.57 0.42
N GLU A 425 19.59 -1.59 -0.83
CA GLU A 425 18.28 -1.00 -1.17
C GLU A 425 17.14 -1.64 -0.37
N VAL A 426 17.04 -2.97 -0.41
CA VAL A 426 15.92 -3.70 0.19
C VAL A 426 15.99 -3.57 1.71
N ARG A 427 17.18 -3.76 2.31
CA ARG A 427 17.36 -3.59 3.76
C ARG A 427 16.99 -2.19 4.24
N GLN A 428 17.42 -1.14 3.54
CA GLN A 428 17.11 0.24 3.93
C GLN A 428 15.61 0.52 3.87
N ASN A 429 14.91 0.04 2.85
CA ASN A 429 13.49 0.29 2.68
C ASN A 429 12.62 -0.54 3.63
N VAL A 430 12.94 -1.84 3.84
CA VAL A 430 12.24 -2.68 4.83
C VAL A 430 12.39 -2.08 6.23
N ARG A 431 13.62 -1.76 6.68
CA ARG A 431 13.87 -1.11 7.99
C ARG A 431 13.07 0.19 8.18
N ARG A 432 13.02 1.02 7.14
CA ARG A 432 12.33 2.32 7.15
C ARG A 432 10.80 2.17 7.23
N ILE A 433 10.25 1.05 6.75
CA ILE A 433 8.81 0.82 6.62
C ILE A 433 8.24 -0.09 7.73
N ASN A 434 9.02 -1.04 8.28
CA ASN A 434 8.64 -1.98 9.38
C ASN A 434 7.92 -1.29 10.58
N ARG A 435 8.24 -0.02 10.86
CA ARG A 435 7.58 0.77 11.92
C ARG A 435 6.08 1.03 11.70
N HIS A 436 5.57 0.89 10.48
CA HIS A 436 4.23 1.29 10.10
C HIS A 436 3.24 0.12 10.22
N PRO A 437 2.26 0.16 11.16
CA PRO A 437 1.24 -0.88 11.28
C PRO A 437 0.37 -1.04 10.02
N SER A 438 0.31 -0.01 9.16
CA SER A 438 -0.35 -0.08 7.85
C SER A 438 0.32 -1.05 6.87
N ASN A 439 1.64 -1.29 6.93
CA ASN A 439 2.29 -2.28 6.09
C ASN A 439 1.77 -3.69 6.43
N VAL A 440 1.33 -4.48 5.43
CA VAL A 440 0.74 -5.82 5.63
C VAL A 440 1.40 -6.95 4.85
N GLN A 441 2.15 -6.64 3.80
CA GLN A 441 2.82 -7.62 2.94
C GLN A 441 4.02 -6.98 2.24
N TRP A 442 5.07 -7.76 2.04
CA TRP A 442 6.11 -7.51 1.04
C TRP A 442 5.96 -8.50 -0.12
N ALA A 443 5.63 -8.04 -1.32
CA ALA A 443 5.78 -8.85 -2.53
C ALA A 443 7.10 -8.54 -3.23
N GLY A 444 7.77 -9.56 -3.75
CA GLY A 444 9.08 -9.44 -4.39
C GLY A 444 9.06 -8.67 -5.72
N GLY A 445 7.95 -8.68 -6.44
CA GLY A 445 7.75 -7.89 -7.66
C GLY A 445 6.38 -8.11 -8.30
N ASN A 446 6.08 -7.42 -9.40
CA ASN A 446 4.78 -7.45 -10.08
C ASN A 446 4.74 -8.35 -11.34
N GLU A 447 3.74 -9.25 -11.42
CA GLU A 447 3.39 -10.15 -12.56
C GLU A 447 4.47 -11.16 -13.02
N ILE A 448 5.65 -11.15 -12.42
CA ILE A 448 6.85 -11.89 -12.87
C ILE A 448 6.68 -13.42 -12.83
N GLU A 449 5.88 -14.00 -11.91
CA GLU A 449 5.67 -15.47 -11.88
C GLU A 449 5.02 -15.97 -13.19
N GLY A 450 4.04 -15.23 -13.74
CA GLY A 450 3.39 -15.58 -15.00
C GLY A 450 4.37 -15.51 -16.18
N ILE A 451 5.13 -14.41 -16.26
CA ILE A 451 6.13 -14.17 -17.30
C ILE A 451 7.19 -15.29 -17.32
N VAL A 452 7.74 -15.66 -16.16
CA VAL A 452 8.78 -16.69 -16.10
C VAL A 452 8.23 -18.09 -16.38
N ILE A 453 6.97 -18.37 -16.03
CA ILE A 453 6.27 -19.61 -16.38
C ILE A 453 6.14 -19.75 -17.90
N ASP A 454 5.75 -18.69 -18.60
CA ASP A 454 5.58 -18.70 -20.05
C ASP A 454 6.93 -18.72 -20.78
N VAL A 455 7.92 -17.96 -20.32
CA VAL A 455 9.30 -17.99 -20.85
C VAL A 455 9.92 -19.39 -20.69
N ASN A 456 9.74 -20.05 -19.54
CA ASN A 456 10.23 -21.41 -19.31
C ASN A 456 9.57 -22.46 -20.24
N GLN A 457 8.33 -22.25 -20.65
CA GLN A 457 7.61 -23.15 -21.56
C GLN A 457 7.88 -22.88 -23.05
N THR A 458 8.11 -21.62 -23.41
CA THR A 458 8.18 -21.19 -24.82
C THR A 458 9.59 -21.07 -25.38
N LEU A 459 10.60 -20.77 -24.53
CA LEU A 459 11.98 -20.59 -24.98
C LEU A 459 12.85 -21.82 -24.70
N ALA A 460 13.74 -22.15 -25.63
CA ALA A 460 14.64 -23.30 -25.52
C ALA A 460 15.65 -23.21 -24.36
N ASN A 461 15.96 -21.99 -23.90
CA ASN A 461 16.77 -21.72 -22.70
C ASN A 461 15.91 -21.21 -21.52
N GLY A 462 14.59 -21.40 -21.57
CA GLY A 462 13.63 -20.81 -20.64
C GLY A 462 13.89 -21.14 -19.17
N THR A 463 14.44 -22.32 -18.89
CA THR A 463 14.80 -22.76 -17.52
C THR A 463 15.90 -21.90 -16.89
N HIS A 464 16.75 -21.25 -17.68
CA HIS A 464 17.75 -20.31 -17.14
C HIS A 464 17.08 -19.17 -16.38
N TYR A 465 16.10 -18.51 -17.01
CA TYR A 465 15.36 -17.41 -16.40
C TYR A 465 14.51 -17.86 -15.21
N LEU A 466 14.05 -19.12 -15.19
CA LEU A 466 13.36 -19.72 -14.04
C LEU A 466 14.32 -19.92 -12.86
N ASP A 467 15.52 -20.45 -13.09
CA ASP A 467 16.55 -20.62 -12.05
C ASP A 467 16.99 -19.27 -11.48
N GLU A 468 17.03 -18.22 -12.32
CA GLU A 468 17.27 -16.84 -11.89
C GLU A 468 16.11 -16.27 -11.07
N PHE A 469 14.87 -16.38 -11.53
CA PHE A 469 13.70 -15.95 -10.78
C PHE A 469 13.64 -16.62 -9.40
N VAL A 470 13.85 -17.94 -9.33
CA VAL A 470 13.93 -18.67 -8.06
C VAL A 470 15.08 -18.13 -7.20
N THR A 471 16.25 -17.86 -7.78
CA THR A 471 17.40 -17.35 -7.02
C THR A 471 17.17 -15.93 -6.47
N LEU A 472 16.55 -15.05 -7.26
CA LEU A 472 16.27 -13.67 -6.87
C LEU A 472 15.08 -13.59 -5.90
N PHE A 473 13.91 -14.11 -6.29
CA PHE A 473 12.66 -13.90 -5.55
C PHE A 473 12.39 -14.95 -4.45
N GLN A 474 12.75 -16.23 -4.65
CA GLN A 474 12.53 -17.27 -3.63
C GLN A 474 13.59 -17.25 -2.53
N TYR A 475 14.84 -16.88 -2.86
CA TYR A 475 15.96 -16.91 -1.91
C TYR A 475 16.48 -15.52 -1.56
N PHE A 476 17.02 -14.75 -2.52
CA PHE A 476 17.75 -13.52 -2.21
C PHE A 476 16.88 -12.44 -1.56
N LEU A 477 15.78 -12.04 -2.20
CA LEU A 477 14.87 -11.02 -1.67
C LEU A 477 14.12 -11.51 -0.42
N HIS A 478 13.62 -12.75 -0.45
CA HIS A 478 12.98 -13.40 0.70
C HIS A 478 13.87 -13.37 1.96
N ASP A 479 15.11 -13.85 1.86
CA ASP A 479 16.02 -13.94 2.99
C ASP A 479 16.41 -12.55 3.51
N ILE A 480 16.61 -11.57 2.63
CA ILE A 480 16.87 -10.18 3.04
C ILE A 480 15.68 -9.58 3.80
N VAL A 481 14.44 -9.76 3.31
CA VAL A 481 13.24 -9.24 3.99
C VAL A 481 13.09 -9.89 5.37
N LEU A 482 13.20 -11.22 5.48
CA LEU A 482 13.03 -11.92 6.76
C LEU A 482 14.22 -11.77 7.73
N GLU A 483 15.37 -11.27 7.28
CA GLU A 483 16.46 -10.83 8.16
C GLU A 483 16.18 -9.46 8.83
N GLU A 484 15.30 -8.63 8.25
CA GLU A 484 15.02 -7.26 8.71
C GLU A 484 13.62 -7.07 9.32
N GLU A 485 12.65 -7.93 8.97
CA GLU A 485 11.27 -7.88 9.48
C GLU A 485 10.68 -9.29 9.68
N SER A 486 10.13 -9.55 10.88
CA SER A 486 9.48 -10.83 11.21
C SER A 486 7.96 -10.75 11.38
N SER A 487 7.38 -9.54 11.36
CA SER A 487 5.95 -9.31 11.68
C SER A 487 5.02 -9.34 10.47
N VAL A 488 5.56 -9.19 9.26
CA VAL A 488 4.84 -9.06 7.98
C VAL A 488 5.19 -10.22 7.05
N ALA A 489 4.23 -10.64 6.22
CA ALA A 489 4.41 -11.75 5.29
C ALA A 489 5.20 -11.34 4.03
N TYR A 490 5.92 -12.31 3.45
CA TYR A 490 6.56 -12.19 2.14
C TYR A 490 5.84 -13.05 1.08
N THR A 491 5.78 -12.57 -0.15
CA THR A 491 5.47 -13.35 -1.36
C THR A 491 6.51 -13.05 -2.44
N ASP A 492 6.81 -14.01 -3.31
CA ASP A 492 7.74 -13.85 -4.43
C ASP A 492 7.24 -12.84 -5.47
N CYS A 493 5.92 -12.82 -5.72
CA CYS A 493 5.28 -11.99 -6.72
C CYS A 493 3.96 -11.39 -6.20
N SER A 494 3.45 -10.38 -6.92
CA SER A 494 2.13 -9.77 -6.72
C SER A 494 1.03 -10.81 -6.95
N THR A 495 1.11 -11.45 -8.12
CA THR A 495 0.24 -12.50 -8.61
C THR A 495 1.03 -13.79 -8.65
N THR A 496 0.56 -14.76 -7.88
CA THR A 496 1.30 -15.98 -7.60
C THR A 496 0.37 -17.17 -7.46
N SER A 497 0.90 -18.33 -7.87
CA SER A 497 0.31 -19.64 -7.61
C SER A 497 0.32 -20.04 -6.13
N GLY A 498 0.94 -19.24 -5.25
CA GLY A 498 1.21 -19.55 -3.86
C GLY A 498 2.40 -20.50 -3.70
N VAL A 499 2.48 -21.15 -2.54
CA VAL A 499 3.67 -21.92 -2.13
C VAL A 499 3.38 -23.41 -1.95
N LEU A 500 4.41 -24.24 -2.09
CA LEU A 500 4.43 -25.64 -1.63
C LEU A 500 4.76 -25.73 -0.14
N SER A 501 5.60 -24.82 0.33
CA SER A 501 6.04 -24.72 1.72
C SER A 501 6.42 -23.28 2.05
N LEU A 502 6.15 -22.87 3.29
CA LEU A 502 6.64 -21.59 3.85
C LEU A 502 7.97 -21.75 4.60
N VAL A 503 8.34 -22.97 5.03
CA VAL A 503 9.60 -23.26 5.73
C VAL A 503 10.14 -24.64 5.32
N PRO A 504 11.11 -24.73 4.39
CA PRO A 504 11.69 -23.64 3.60
C PRO A 504 10.65 -22.98 2.68
N TYR A 505 10.91 -21.75 2.24
CA TYR A 505 10.06 -21.05 1.28
C TYR A 505 10.25 -21.67 -0.12
N GLU A 506 9.19 -22.27 -0.66
CA GLU A 506 9.20 -22.98 -1.95
C GLU A 506 7.95 -22.59 -2.76
N ILE A 507 8.15 -21.95 -3.91
CA ILE A 507 7.07 -21.44 -4.79
C ILE A 507 6.38 -22.62 -5.50
N ARG A 508 5.05 -22.52 -5.69
CA ARG A 508 4.23 -23.60 -6.27
C ARG A 508 4.33 -23.68 -7.79
N PHE A 509 4.38 -22.55 -8.49
CA PHE A 509 4.21 -22.48 -9.94
C PHE A 509 3.03 -23.37 -10.40
N ASN A 510 3.22 -24.14 -11.48
CA ASN A 510 2.22 -25.07 -12.01
C ASN A 510 2.10 -26.41 -11.26
N ASN A 511 2.69 -26.58 -10.06
CA ASN A 511 2.49 -27.78 -9.23
C ASN A 511 1.14 -27.72 -8.47
N LYS A 512 0.05 -27.73 -9.25
CA LYS A 512 -1.35 -27.57 -8.83
C LYS A 512 -2.10 -28.89 -8.99
N THR A 513 -2.97 -29.22 -8.03
CA THR A 513 -3.91 -30.34 -8.20
C THR A 513 -5.10 -29.89 -9.06
N PRO A 514 -5.50 -30.62 -10.12
CA PRO A 514 -6.66 -30.25 -10.93
C PRO A 514 -7.94 -30.10 -10.10
N GLY A 515 -8.63 -28.97 -10.27
CA GLY A 515 -9.85 -28.63 -9.52
C GLY A 515 -9.63 -28.08 -8.10
N PHE A 516 -8.37 -27.87 -7.68
CA PHE A 516 -8.04 -27.17 -6.44
C PHE A 516 -7.70 -25.70 -6.75
N ILE A 517 -7.93 -24.81 -5.80
CA ILE A 517 -7.68 -23.35 -5.92
C ILE A 517 -6.55 -22.94 -4.96
N TYR A 518 -5.57 -22.21 -5.47
CA TYR A 518 -4.34 -21.79 -4.80
C TYR A 518 -4.02 -20.34 -5.19
N GLY A 519 -3.31 -19.62 -4.31
CA GLY A 519 -2.82 -18.28 -4.62
C GLY A 519 -3.92 -17.25 -4.87
N ASN A 520 -3.57 -16.22 -5.63
CA ASN A 520 -4.46 -15.16 -6.10
C ASN A 520 -4.52 -15.17 -7.65
N GLY A 521 -4.97 -14.07 -8.25
CA GLY A 521 -5.10 -13.95 -9.69
C GLY A 521 -5.57 -12.57 -10.14
N GLU A 522 -5.60 -12.38 -11.45
CA GLU A 522 -5.89 -11.08 -12.07
C GLU A 522 -6.94 -11.23 -13.17
N ARG A 523 -7.47 -10.09 -13.64
CA ARG A 523 -8.33 -10.06 -14.83
C ARG A 523 -8.24 -8.76 -15.62
N TYR A 524 -7.76 -8.90 -16.85
CA TYR A 524 -7.88 -7.89 -17.89
C TYR A 524 -8.56 -8.49 -19.13
N ASN A 525 -9.85 -8.19 -19.32
CA ASN A 525 -10.60 -8.61 -20.50
C ASN A 525 -11.24 -7.39 -21.18
N TYR A 526 -10.66 -6.99 -22.30
CA TYR A 526 -11.07 -5.81 -23.06
C TYR A 526 -12.11 -6.11 -24.16
N ASP A 527 -12.57 -7.37 -24.30
CA ASP A 527 -13.76 -7.66 -25.09
C ASP A 527 -15.00 -7.23 -24.31
N ALA A 528 -15.50 -6.04 -24.63
CA ALA A 528 -16.67 -5.47 -23.97
C ALA A 528 -17.95 -6.31 -24.13
N SER A 529 -18.03 -7.25 -25.08
CA SER A 529 -19.15 -8.20 -25.13
C SER A 529 -19.16 -9.18 -23.96
N GLN A 530 -18.00 -9.42 -23.33
CA GLN A 530 -17.82 -10.31 -22.19
C GLN A 530 -17.80 -9.59 -20.83
N ALA A 531 -17.95 -8.26 -20.81
CA ALA A 531 -17.86 -7.43 -19.60
C ALA A 531 -18.81 -7.89 -18.49
N PHE A 532 -20.03 -8.31 -18.82
CA PHE A 532 -21.03 -8.83 -17.87
C PHE A 532 -21.27 -10.35 -18.00
N ASN A 533 -20.36 -11.06 -18.68
CA ASN A 533 -20.40 -12.52 -18.73
C ASN A 533 -19.61 -13.12 -17.56
N TYR A 534 -20.31 -13.35 -16.44
CA TYR A 534 -19.73 -13.91 -15.20
C TYR A 534 -19.00 -15.25 -15.40
N SER A 535 -19.34 -16.04 -16.43
CA SER A 535 -18.63 -17.30 -16.72
C SER A 535 -17.17 -17.10 -17.14
N THR A 536 -16.78 -15.87 -17.50
CA THR A 536 -15.41 -15.49 -17.84
C THR A 536 -14.61 -14.94 -16.65
N TYR A 537 -15.26 -14.64 -15.53
CA TYR A 537 -14.59 -14.03 -14.37
C TYR A 537 -13.78 -15.10 -13.61
N PRO A 538 -12.59 -14.79 -13.08
CA PRO A 538 -11.76 -15.76 -12.39
C PRO A 538 -12.42 -16.26 -11.10
N VAL A 539 -12.28 -17.56 -10.85
CA VAL A 539 -12.66 -18.22 -9.59
C VAL A 539 -11.38 -18.38 -8.75
N SER A 540 -11.09 -17.37 -7.94
CA SER A 540 -9.84 -17.23 -7.17
C SER A 540 -10.12 -16.97 -5.68
N ARG A 541 -9.13 -17.23 -4.80
CA ARG A 541 -9.17 -16.86 -3.38
C ARG A 541 -9.12 -15.34 -3.16
N PHE A 542 -8.51 -14.62 -4.08
CA PHE A 542 -8.27 -13.19 -4.03
C PHE A 542 -8.01 -12.71 -5.46
N VAL A 543 -8.48 -11.51 -5.81
CA VAL A 543 -8.15 -10.86 -7.09
C VAL A 543 -7.42 -9.55 -6.80
N ASN A 544 -6.12 -9.49 -7.09
CA ASN A 544 -5.26 -8.35 -6.73
C ASN A 544 -5.11 -7.31 -7.84
N GLU A 545 -5.43 -7.65 -9.08
CA GLU A 545 -5.64 -6.67 -10.14
C GLU A 545 -6.81 -7.05 -11.04
N PHE A 546 -7.65 -6.08 -11.37
CA PHE A 546 -8.61 -6.19 -12.46
C PHE A 546 -9.04 -4.79 -12.87
N GLY A 547 -9.29 -4.59 -14.17
CA GLY A 547 -9.46 -3.24 -14.70
C GLY A 547 -10.09 -3.16 -16.08
N PHE A 548 -10.79 -2.04 -16.33
CA PHE A 548 -11.05 -1.52 -17.67
C PHE A 548 -10.71 -0.02 -17.69
N HIS A 549 -10.12 0.48 -18.78
CA HIS A 549 -9.67 1.87 -18.87
C HIS A 549 -10.78 2.84 -19.29
N SER A 550 -10.57 4.12 -19.02
CA SER A 550 -11.47 5.20 -19.41
C SER A 550 -10.70 6.46 -19.77
N MET A 551 -11.36 7.36 -20.49
CA MET A 551 -10.96 8.76 -20.54
C MET A 551 -11.03 9.40 -19.14
N PRO A 552 -10.18 10.39 -18.84
CA PRO A 552 -10.40 11.33 -17.75
C PRO A 552 -11.51 12.32 -18.14
N SER A 553 -11.90 13.20 -17.23
CA SER A 553 -12.92 14.21 -17.49
C SER A 553 -12.47 15.21 -18.57
N PHE A 554 -13.45 15.86 -19.18
CA PHE A 554 -13.20 17.00 -20.08
C PHE A 554 -12.32 18.08 -19.42
N TYR A 555 -12.47 18.28 -18.10
CA TYR A 555 -11.70 19.28 -17.35
C TYR A 555 -10.22 18.92 -17.20
N SER A 556 -9.88 17.64 -17.04
CA SER A 556 -8.46 17.22 -17.07
C SER A 556 -7.87 17.35 -18.47
N TRP A 557 -8.66 17.19 -19.54
CA TRP A 557 -8.19 17.53 -20.88
C TRP A 557 -7.95 19.03 -21.09
N GLU A 558 -8.76 19.92 -20.50
CA GLU A 558 -8.52 21.37 -20.53
C GLU A 558 -7.19 21.79 -19.89
N GLU A 559 -6.60 20.98 -19.00
CA GLU A 559 -5.30 21.26 -18.39
C GLU A 559 -4.11 21.06 -19.35
N VAL A 560 -4.28 20.23 -20.41
CA VAL A 560 -3.17 19.79 -21.28
C VAL A 560 -3.39 19.99 -22.78
N LEU A 561 -4.63 20.15 -23.26
CA LEU A 561 -4.91 20.35 -24.68
C LEU A 561 -4.81 21.83 -25.07
N THR A 562 -3.90 22.15 -25.98
CA THR A 562 -3.61 23.55 -26.37
C THR A 562 -4.41 24.07 -27.55
N SER A 563 -5.00 23.18 -28.36
CA SER A 563 -5.63 23.53 -29.64
C SER A 563 -7.10 23.07 -29.65
N PRO A 564 -8.06 23.88 -30.16
CA PRO A 564 -9.47 23.49 -30.22
C PRO A 564 -9.75 22.19 -30.98
N GLU A 565 -8.94 21.87 -32.00
CA GLU A 565 -9.01 20.63 -32.76
C GLU A 565 -8.62 19.37 -31.98
N ASP A 566 -7.90 19.51 -30.85
CA ASP A 566 -7.46 18.38 -30.04
C ASP A 566 -8.59 17.83 -29.14
N PHE A 567 -9.65 18.62 -28.90
CA PHE A 567 -10.86 18.23 -28.14
C PHE A 567 -11.77 17.29 -28.95
N SER A 568 -11.22 16.15 -29.34
CA SER A 568 -11.86 15.09 -30.10
C SER A 568 -11.31 13.75 -29.64
N PHE A 569 -12.18 12.76 -29.48
CA PHE A 569 -11.84 11.44 -28.92
C PHE A 569 -10.66 10.77 -29.63
N ASN A 570 -10.61 10.90 -30.96
CA ASN A 570 -9.54 10.37 -31.82
C ASN A 570 -8.61 11.47 -32.38
N SER A 571 -8.40 12.59 -31.67
CA SER A 571 -7.36 13.55 -32.05
C SER A 571 -5.97 12.92 -31.88
N THR A 572 -4.98 13.37 -32.66
CA THR A 572 -3.61 12.86 -32.55
C THR A 572 -3.03 13.04 -31.15
N VAL A 573 -3.35 14.17 -30.49
CA VAL A 573 -2.84 14.47 -29.14
C VAL A 573 -3.53 13.60 -28.09
N VAL A 574 -4.87 13.45 -28.13
CA VAL A 574 -5.59 12.56 -27.19
C VAL A 574 -5.15 11.10 -27.38
N ALA A 575 -5.14 10.60 -28.62
CA ALA A 575 -4.72 9.22 -28.91
C ALA A 575 -3.26 8.96 -28.52
N SER A 576 -2.37 9.96 -28.63
CA SER A 576 -0.98 9.77 -28.19
C SER A 576 -0.78 9.64 -26.68
N ARG A 577 -1.79 10.00 -25.89
CA ARG A 577 -1.82 9.90 -24.43
C ARG A 577 -2.71 8.75 -23.96
N ASP A 578 -3.17 7.94 -24.91
CA ASP A 578 -3.59 6.56 -24.69
C ASP A 578 -2.37 5.67 -24.89
N HIS A 579 -1.81 5.20 -23.77
CA HIS A 579 -0.68 4.27 -23.77
C HIS A 579 -1.15 2.81 -23.69
N HIS A 580 -2.44 2.52 -23.92
CA HIS A 580 -2.95 1.16 -23.98
C HIS A 580 -3.28 0.69 -25.42
N PRO A 581 -2.52 -0.27 -25.99
CA PRO A 581 -1.23 -0.80 -25.53
C PRO A 581 -0.06 0.19 -25.70
N PRO A 582 1.08 -0.03 -25.02
CA PRO A 582 2.27 0.81 -25.11
C PRO A 582 2.82 0.94 -26.53
N ALA A 583 3.63 1.97 -26.78
CA ALA A 583 4.21 2.18 -28.12
C ALA A 583 5.30 1.14 -28.48
N GLY A 584 5.85 0.42 -27.49
CA GLY A 584 6.96 -0.54 -27.64
C GLY A 584 8.23 0.07 -28.25
N SER A 585 8.31 1.40 -28.28
CA SER A 585 9.32 2.18 -29.00
C SER A 585 9.14 3.68 -28.74
N LEU A 586 10.11 4.48 -29.16
CA LEU A 586 10.05 5.94 -29.15
C LEU A 586 9.19 6.56 -30.28
N ALA A 587 8.27 5.80 -30.90
CA ALA A 587 7.43 6.27 -32.00
C ALA A 587 6.43 7.37 -31.58
N TRP A 588 6.13 8.31 -32.48
CA TRP A 588 5.13 9.37 -32.31
C TRP A 588 4.18 9.44 -33.52
N PRO A 589 2.85 9.52 -33.31
CA PRO A 589 2.13 9.20 -32.06
C PRO A 589 2.29 7.72 -31.70
N ASN A 590 1.80 7.29 -30.51
CA ASN A 590 1.72 5.86 -30.17
C ASN A 590 1.01 5.09 -31.31
N PRO A 591 1.68 4.14 -31.99
CA PRO A 591 1.09 3.40 -33.10
C PRO A 591 -0.01 2.42 -32.67
N ASN A 592 -0.04 2.04 -31.38
CA ASN A 592 -0.94 1.02 -30.83
C ASN A 592 -2.20 1.61 -30.16
N ALA A 593 -2.19 2.89 -29.80
CA ALA A 593 -3.32 3.63 -29.23
C ALA A 593 -4.69 3.44 -29.92
N PRO A 594 -4.81 3.27 -31.25
CA PRO A 594 -6.10 2.96 -31.89
C PRO A 594 -6.79 1.70 -31.34
N GLN A 595 -6.07 0.80 -30.68
CA GLN A 595 -6.63 -0.38 -30.02
C GLN A 595 -7.35 -0.02 -28.71
N GLY A 596 -6.75 0.76 -27.80
CA GLY A 596 -7.40 1.23 -26.57
C GLY A 596 -8.65 2.06 -26.86
N GLN A 597 -8.50 3.05 -27.75
CA GLN A 597 -9.61 3.84 -28.29
C GLN A 597 -10.73 2.96 -28.89
N GLY A 598 -10.37 1.90 -29.62
CA GLY A 598 -11.31 0.93 -30.18
C GLY A 598 -12.07 0.10 -29.13
N GLN A 599 -11.40 -0.30 -28.05
CA GLN A 599 -12.02 -1.02 -26.92
C GLN A 599 -13.03 -0.11 -26.19
N MET A 600 -12.66 1.13 -25.86
CA MET A 600 -13.57 2.12 -25.27
C MET A 600 -14.76 2.43 -26.18
N THR A 601 -14.52 2.61 -27.49
CA THR A 601 -15.58 2.85 -28.48
C THR A 601 -16.58 1.70 -28.48
N THR A 602 -16.08 0.46 -28.60
CA THR A 602 -16.91 -0.76 -28.62
C THR A 602 -17.70 -0.93 -27.32
N ALA A 603 -17.09 -0.62 -26.18
CA ALA A 603 -17.74 -0.68 -24.87
C ALA A 603 -18.93 0.29 -24.75
N VAL A 604 -18.76 1.54 -25.17
CA VAL A 604 -19.83 2.52 -25.18
C VAL A 604 -20.92 2.11 -26.18
N GLU A 605 -20.58 1.76 -27.41
CA GLU A 605 -21.56 1.41 -28.47
C GLU A 605 -22.40 0.18 -28.13
N LEU A 606 -21.83 -0.82 -27.45
CA LEU A 606 -22.58 -2.00 -27.02
C LEU A 606 -23.53 -1.69 -25.85
N TRP A 607 -23.10 -0.91 -24.86
CA TRP A 607 -23.78 -0.85 -23.56
C TRP A 607 -24.52 0.45 -23.25
N LEU A 608 -24.16 1.55 -23.90
CA LEU A 608 -24.63 2.91 -23.60
C LEU A 608 -25.12 3.62 -24.89
N PRO A 609 -25.91 4.71 -24.77
CA PRO A 609 -26.19 5.57 -25.92
C PRO A 609 -24.91 6.18 -26.48
N THR A 610 -24.63 5.97 -27.76
CA THR A 610 -23.43 6.49 -28.44
C THR A 610 -23.43 8.03 -28.47
N PRO A 611 -22.40 8.71 -27.95
CA PRO A 611 -22.28 10.17 -28.00
C PRO A 611 -22.25 10.74 -29.43
N GLY A 612 -22.94 11.87 -29.62
CA GLY A 612 -22.98 12.55 -30.92
C GLY A 612 -23.90 13.75 -30.93
N THR A 613 -23.32 14.95 -31.07
CA THR A 613 -24.07 16.21 -31.21
C THR A 613 -23.50 17.05 -32.35
N SER A 614 -24.12 18.19 -32.65
CA SER A 614 -23.57 19.18 -33.58
C SER A 614 -22.39 20.00 -33.02
N ASP A 615 -22.06 19.82 -31.74
CA ASP A 615 -20.98 20.51 -31.04
C ASP A 615 -19.86 19.50 -30.72
N SER A 616 -18.64 19.77 -31.19
CA SER A 616 -17.49 18.87 -31.01
C SER A 616 -17.10 18.71 -29.56
N ASN A 617 -17.15 19.78 -28.76
CA ASN A 617 -16.71 19.79 -27.37
C ASN A 617 -17.73 19.06 -26.50
N GLN A 618 -19.03 19.27 -26.75
CA GLN A 618 -20.09 18.49 -26.10
C GLN A 618 -19.97 17.00 -26.44
N THR A 619 -19.69 16.67 -27.72
CA THR A 619 -19.50 15.28 -28.15
C THR A 619 -18.28 14.64 -27.47
N PHE A 620 -17.16 15.35 -27.37
CA PHE A 620 -15.95 14.89 -26.67
C PHE A 620 -16.19 14.70 -25.16
N ALA A 621 -16.86 15.65 -24.50
CA ALA A 621 -17.22 15.53 -23.09
C ALA A 621 -18.17 14.34 -22.82
N GLN A 622 -19.14 14.10 -23.71
CA GLN A 622 -20.02 12.92 -23.63
C GLN A 622 -19.25 11.61 -23.83
N TRP A 623 -18.30 11.54 -24.76
CA TRP A 623 -17.39 10.38 -24.88
C TRP A 623 -16.57 10.14 -23.62
N CYS A 624 -16.01 11.20 -23.04
CA CYS A 624 -15.27 11.10 -21.78
C CYS A 624 -16.15 10.49 -20.68
N PHE A 625 -17.34 11.05 -20.46
CA PHE A 625 -18.29 10.56 -19.47
C PHE A 625 -18.77 9.13 -19.72
N SER A 626 -19.16 8.78 -20.95
CA SER A 626 -19.66 7.43 -21.28
C SER A 626 -18.61 6.34 -21.05
N THR A 627 -17.33 6.60 -21.30
CA THR A 627 -16.27 5.62 -20.98
C THR A 627 -16.11 5.42 -19.46
N GLN A 628 -16.22 6.48 -18.65
CA GLN A 628 -16.21 6.37 -17.18
C GLN A 628 -17.44 5.63 -16.64
N VAL A 629 -18.62 5.84 -17.23
CA VAL A 629 -19.83 5.09 -16.87
C VAL A 629 -19.64 3.60 -17.15
N PHE A 630 -19.14 3.22 -18.33
CA PHE A 630 -18.86 1.83 -18.64
C PHE A 630 -17.80 1.21 -17.71
N GLN A 631 -16.71 1.92 -17.45
CA GLN A 631 -15.68 1.51 -16.48
C GLN A 631 -16.32 1.21 -15.11
N SER A 632 -17.14 2.14 -14.59
CA SER A 632 -17.82 1.99 -13.30
C SER A 632 -18.77 0.78 -13.31
N MET A 633 -19.58 0.60 -14.36
CA MET A 633 -20.45 -0.57 -14.53
C MET A 633 -19.68 -1.89 -14.48
N ASN A 634 -18.59 -1.99 -15.25
CA ASN A 634 -17.79 -3.22 -15.34
C ASN A 634 -17.12 -3.55 -14.00
N MET A 635 -16.42 -2.58 -13.40
CA MET A 635 -15.72 -2.80 -12.13
C MET A 635 -16.67 -3.09 -10.97
N VAL A 636 -17.83 -2.44 -10.90
CA VAL A 636 -18.87 -2.75 -9.90
C VAL A 636 -19.40 -4.18 -10.08
N SER A 637 -19.55 -4.66 -11.31
CA SER A 637 -19.96 -6.05 -11.61
C SER A 637 -18.91 -7.06 -11.16
N GLU A 638 -17.63 -6.80 -11.45
CA GLU A 638 -16.51 -7.65 -11.00
C GLU A 638 -16.37 -7.67 -9.48
N ILE A 639 -16.38 -6.51 -8.80
CA ILE A 639 -16.36 -6.44 -7.33
C ILE A 639 -17.53 -7.21 -6.72
N ALA A 640 -18.75 -7.06 -7.26
CA ALA A 640 -19.93 -7.78 -6.75
C ALA A 640 -19.75 -9.30 -6.83
N TRP A 641 -19.18 -9.79 -7.94
CA TRP A 641 -18.89 -11.21 -8.15
C TRP A 641 -17.81 -11.74 -7.19
N TYR A 642 -16.70 -11.02 -7.03
CA TYR A 642 -15.64 -11.43 -6.10
C TYR A 642 -16.14 -11.41 -4.64
N ARG A 643 -16.93 -10.39 -4.23
CA ARG A 643 -17.56 -10.35 -2.90
C ARG A 643 -18.56 -11.49 -2.69
N ARG A 644 -19.30 -11.91 -3.72
CA ARG A 644 -20.16 -13.11 -3.69
C ARG A 644 -19.33 -14.38 -3.42
N GLY A 645 -18.11 -14.47 -3.97
CA GLY A 645 -17.20 -15.60 -3.79
C GLY A 645 -16.79 -15.90 -2.33
N ALA A 646 -16.93 -14.94 -1.41
CA ALA A 646 -16.69 -15.16 0.03
C ALA A 646 -17.60 -16.25 0.64
N GLY A 647 -18.84 -16.37 0.13
CA GLY A 647 -19.81 -17.37 0.57
C GLY A 647 -19.76 -18.69 -0.21
N LEU A 648 -18.81 -18.87 -1.13
CA LEU A 648 -18.75 -19.97 -2.10
C LEU A 648 -17.49 -20.82 -1.93
N GLY A 649 -17.30 -21.82 -2.82
CA GLY A 649 -16.24 -22.82 -2.71
C GLY A 649 -14.83 -22.21 -2.83
N GLU A 650 -14.68 -21.13 -3.59
CA GLU A 650 -13.46 -20.35 -3.68
C GLU A 650 -13.12 -19.62 -2.38
N ASN A 651 -14.11 -19.28 -1.54
CA ASN A 651 -13.94 -18.44 -0.34
C ASN A 651 -13.09 -17.20 -0.64
N ASN A 652 -13.51 -16.42 -1.65
CA ASN A 652 -12.80 -15.21 -2.06
C ASN A 652 -12.84 -14.16 -0.93
N LEU A 653 -11.68 -13.64 -0.54
CA LEU A 653 -11.56 -12.66 0.55
C LEU A 653 -10.81 -11.38 0.14
N GLY A 654 -10.76 -11.07 -1.15
CA GLY A 654 -10.26 -9.76 -1.58
C GLY A 654 -10.39 -9.43 -3.06
N ALA A 655 -10.66 -8.16 -3.32
CA ALA A 655 -10.74 -7.57 -4.65
C ALA A 655 -10.10 -6.17 -4.66
N LEU A 656 -8.95 -6.04 -5.33
CA LEU A 656 -8.22 -4.78 -5.55
C LEU A 656 -8.32 -4.35 -7.02
N VAL A 657 -8.95 -3.21 -7.28
CA VAL A 657 -9.12 -2.66 -8.63
C VAL A 657 -7.81 -2.05 -9.13
N TRP A 658 -7.43 -2.34 -10.36
CA TRP A 658 -6.47 -1.54 -11.11
C TRP A 658 -7.23 -0.38 -11.76
N GLN A 659 -6.98 0.89 -11.43
CA GLN A 659 -6.06 1.44 -10.41
C GLN A 659 -6.69 2.64 -9.66
N LEU A 660 -6.03 3.15 -8.62
CA LEU A 660 -6.54 4.26 -7.81
C LEU A 660 -6.43 5.59 -8.55
N ASN A 661 -5.19 6.04 -8.80
CA ASN A 661 -4.84 7.37 -9.23
C ASN A 661 -4.18 7.40 -10.61
N ASP A 662 -4.12 8.57 -11.22
CA ASP A 662 -3.29 8.86 -12.38
C ASP A 662 -1.93 9.47 -12.00
N ILE A 663 -0.98 9.34 -12.92
CA ILE A 663 0.32 10.03 -12.91
C ILE A 663 0.30 11.30 -13.78
N TRP A 664 -0.64 11.42 -14.72
CA TRP A 664 -0.81 12.53 -15.67
C TRP A 664 -2.21 12.50 -16.28
N GLN A 665 -2.58 13.53 -17.06
CA GLN A 665 -3.85 13.59 -17.79
C GLN A 665 -3.79 12.69 -19.04
N GLY A 666 -4.28 11.47 -18.95
CA GLY A 666 -4.27 10.48 -20.04
C GLY A 666 -5.37 9.42 -19.88
N VAL A 667 -5.47 8.50 -20.84
CA VAL A 667 -6.36 7.33 -20.72
C VAL A 667 -5.75 6.34 -19.74
N SER A 668 -6.55 5.83 -18.80
CA SER A 668 -6.07 4.92 -17.77
C SER A 668 -7.21 4.17 -17.08
N TRP A 669 -6.84 3.21 -16.25
CA TRP A 669 -7.74 2.51 -15.34
C TRP A 669 -8.01 3.25 -14.02
N SER A 670 -7.52 4.48 -13.86
CA SER A 670 -7.66 5.21 -12.60
C SER A 670 -9.13 5.44 -12.22
N SER A 671 -9.39 5.59 -10.93
CA SER A 671 -10.67 6.06 -10.37
C SER A 671 -10.60 7.53 -9.92
N ILE A 672 -9.38 8.07 -9.77
CA ILE A 672 -9.06 9.46 -9.43
C ILE A 672 -8.09 10.00 -10.48
N GLU A 673 -8.51 11.06 -11.15
CA GLU A 673 -7.74 11.78 -12.17
C GLU A 673 -6.56 12.54 -11.55
N TYR A 674 -5.53 12.87 -12.33
CA TYR A 674 -4.25 13.42 -11.86
C TYR A 674 -4.39 14.61 -10.87
N SER A 675 -5.25 15.58 -11.19
CA SER A 675 -5.51 16.75 -10.34
C SER A 675 -6.40 16.45 -9.10
N GLY A 676 -6.64 15.17 -8.79
CA GLY A 676 -7.42 14.70 -7.64
C GLY A 676 -8.93 14.58 -7.87
N ARG A 677 -9.42 14.80 -9.08
CA ARG A 677 -10.86 14.71 -9.41
C ARG A 677 -11.33 13.25 -9.43
N TRP A 678 -12.49 12.97 -8.85
CA TRP A 678 -13.07 11.62 -8.87
C TRP A 678 -13.77 11.30 -10.21
N LYS A 679 -13.39 10.19 -10.85
CA LYS A 679 -14.17 9.58 -11.95
C LYS A 679 -15.46 8.95 -11.42
N VAL A 680 -16.37 8.57 -12.32
CA VAL A 680 -17.59 7.79 -12.00
C VAL A 680 -17.27 6.50 -11.22
N LEU A 681 -16.09 5.89 -11.45
CA LEU A 681 -15.65 4.69 -10.75
C LEU A 681 -15.51 4.86 -9.22
N ASN A 682 -14.97 5.97 -8.70
CA ASN A 682 -14.78 6.09 -7.24
C ASN A 682 -16.12 6.22 -6.47
N TYR A 683 -17.14 6.80 -7.11
CA TYR A 683 -18.52 6.76 -6.59
C TYR A 683 -19.13 5.35 -6.70
N GLY A 684 -18.85 4.62 -7.78
CA GLY A 684 -19.22 3.21 -7.92
C GLY A 684 -18.63 2.34 -6.82
N MET A 685 -17.34 2.53 -6.49
CA MET A 685 -16.66 1.86 -5.37
C MET A 685 -17.28 2.22 -4.02
N THR A 686 -17.61 3.51 -3.78
CA THR A 686 -18.32 3.95 -2.56
C THR A 686 -19.61 3.14 -2.33
N ASN A 687 -20.37 2.88 -3.41
CA ASN A 687 -21.57 2.06 -3.36
C ASN A 687 -21.23 0.58 -3.07
N ILE A 688 -20.44 -0.06 -3.96
CA ILE A 688 -20.26 -1.52 -3.94
C ILE A 688 -19.32 -2.04 -2.84
N TYR A 689 -18.52 -1.19 -2.19
CA TYR A 689 -17.76 -1.53 -0.98
C TYR A 689 -18.53 -1.26 0.33
N SER A 690 -19.83 -0.97 0.26
CA SER A 690 -20.67 -0.85 1.47
C SER A 690 -20.65 -2.14 2.32
N PRO A 691 -20.80 -2.04 3.67
CA PRO A 691 -20.80 -3.20 4.59
C PRO A 691 -21.84 -4.30 4.27
N VAL A 692 -22.94 -3.89 3.64
CA VAL A 692 -24.03 -4.77 3.21
C VAL A 692 -24.50 -4.25 1.86
N ILE A 693 -24.45 -5.10 0.84
CA ILE A 693 -24.85 -4.75 -0.53
C ILE A 693 -26.01 -5.63 -0.98
N VAL A 694 -26.87 -5.09 -1.84
CA VAL A 694 -27.81 -5.89 -2.64
C VAL A 694 -27.39 -5.79 -4.11
N TYR A 695 -27.22 -6.92 -4.80
CA TYR A 695 -26.74 -6.94 -6.18
C TYR A 695 -27.53 -7.91 -7.09
N PRO A 696 -27.91 -7.48 -8.31
CA PRO A 696 -28.59 -8.30 -9.31
C PRO A 696 -27.59 -8.95 -10.29
N PHE A 697 -27.47 -10.28 -10.26
CA PHE A 697 -26.71 -11.05 -11.24
C PHE A 697 -27.62 -11.51 -12.37
N TRP A 698 -27.36 -11.04 -13.59
CA TRP A 698 -28.15 -11.34 -14.79
C TRP A 698 -27.40 -12.27 -15.74
N THR A 699 -28.01 -13.39 -16.12
CA THR A 699 -27.48 -14.32 -17.13
C THR A 699 -28.40 -14.29 -18.37
N PRO A 700 -28.06 -13.52 -19.43
CA PRO A 700 -28.95 -13.33 -20.58
C PRO A 700 -29.27 -14.63 -21.33
N ASP A 701 -28.27 -15.50 -21.54
CA ASP A 701 -28.36 -16.71 -22.38
C ASP A 701 -29.45 -17.69 -21.95
N ASN A 702 -29.72 -17.77 -20.64
CA ASN A 702 -30.79 -18.59 -20.08
C ASN A 702 -31.90 -17.74 -19.43
N GLN A 703 -31.85 -16.42 -19.58
CA GLN A 703 -32.76 -15.43 -18.99
C GLN A 703 -32.94 -15.60 -17.47
N THR A 704 -31.86 -15.80 -16.70
CA THR A 704 -31.94 -15.97 -15.23
C THR A 704 -31.45 -14.72 -14.50
N LEU A 705 -32.29 -14.19 -13.61
CA LEU A 705 -31.96 -13.14 -12.65
C LEU A 705 -31.84 -13.75 -11.25
N GLU A 706 -30.70 -13.56 -10.61
CA GLU A 706 -30.43 -13.94 -9.21
C GLU A 706 -30.06 -12.67 -8.43
N VAL A 707 -30.82 -12.32 -7.40
CA VAL A 707 -30.55 -11.15 -6.54
C VAL A 707 -30.03 -11.62 -5.19
N LEU A 708 -28.83 -11.17 -4.83
CA LEU A 708 -28.16 -11.51 -3.58
C LEU A 708 -28.07 -10.31 -2.67
N VAL A 709 -28.02 -10.60 -1.37
CA VAL A 709 -27.45 -9.70 -0.36
C VAL A 709 -26.11 -10.28 0.10
N THR A 710 -25.06 -9.47 0.13
CA THR A 710 -23.70 -9.87 0.57
C THR A 710 -23.24 -8.97 1.70
N SER A 711 -22.54 -9.52 2.70
CA SER A 711 -21.96 -8.75 3.79
C SER A 711 -20.54 -9.20 4.14
N ASP A 712 -19.69 -8.21 4.45
CA ASP A 712 -18.31 -8.38 4.92
C ASP A 712 -18.17 -8.36 6.46
N ARG A 713 -19.28 -8.41 7.20
CA ARG A 713 -19.27 -8.32 8.67
C ARG A 713 -18.92 -9.64 9.34
N TRP A 714 -18.36 -9.54 10.55
CA TRP A 714 -18.06 -10.68 11.42
C TRP A 714 -19.29 -11.29 12.10
N ASP A 715 -20.37 -10.52 12.22
CA ASP A 715 -21.63 -10.95 12.82
C ASP A 715 -22.67 -11.26 11.74
N THR A 716 -23.69 -12.04 12.11
CA THR A 716 -24.84 -12.29 11.22
C THR A 716 -25.67 -11.02 11.07
N VAL A 717 -25.89 -10.59 9.83
CA VAL A 717 -26.65 -9.38 9.49
C VAL A 717 -28.07 -9.74 9.10
N THR A 718 -29.04 -8.96 9.60
CA THR A 718 -30.45 -9.07 9.20
C THR A 718 -30.97 -7.74 8.66
N GLY A 719 -31.92 -7.82 7.74
CA GLY A 719 -32.51 -6.64 7.10
C GLY A 719 -33.61 -7.01 6.12
N MET A 720 -34.01 -6.02 5.32
CA MET A 720 -35.04 -6.15 4.29
C MET A 720 -34.60 -5.43 3.01
N ALA A 721 -34.84 -6.08 1.87
CA ALA A 721 -34.61 -5.54 0.54
C ALA A 721 -35.94 -5.33 -0.20
N GLN A 722 -36.12 -4.13 -0.74
CA GLN A 722 -37.25 -3.73 -1.58
C GLN A 722 -36.80 -3.75 -3.05
N LEU A 723 -37.51 -4.50 -3.89
CA LEU A 723 -37.28 -4.57 -5.33
C LEU A 723 -38.48 -3.92 -6.04
N THR A 724 -38.28 -2.73 -6.63
CA THR A 724 -39.32 -1.93 -7.30
C THR A 724 -39.03 -1.77 -8.79
N TRP A 725 -39.94 -2.25 -9.63
CA TRP A 725 -39.89 -2.05 -11.08
C TRP A 725 -40.50 -0.70 -11.48
N TYR A 726 -39.82 0.00 -12.39
CA TYR A 726 -40.26 1.25 -13.01
C TYR A 726 -40.20 1.14 -14.54
N ASP A 727 -40.97 1.97 -15.23
CA ASP A 727 -40.70 2.30 -16.63
C ASP A 727 -39.76 3.52 -16.76
N TRP A 728 -39.33 3.83 -17.98
CA TRP A 728 -38.49 5.00 -18.25
C TRP A 728 -39.22 6.35 -18.13
N SER A 729 -40.55 6.38 -17.98
CA SER A 729 -41.30 7.59 -17.62
C SER A 729 -41.27 7.87 -16.10
N GLY A 730 -40.78 6.92 -15.30
CA GLY A 730 -40.76 7.00 -13.83
C GLY A 730 -42.02 6.44 -13.17
N THR A 731 -42.90 5.77 -13.92
CA THR A 731 -44.09 5.14 -13.35
C THR A 731 -43.71 3.85 -12.64
N GLU A 732 -44.10 3.72 -11.35
CA GLU A 732 -43.94 2.48 -10.60
C GLU A 732 -44.89 1.40 -11.15
N LEU A 733 -44.32 0.23 -11.51
CA LEU A 733 -45.03 -0.87 -12.15
C LEU A 733 -45.43 -1.95 -11.13
N ASN A 734 -44.50 -2.31 -10.24
CA ASN A 734 -44.69 -3.29 -9.18
C ASN A 734 -43.57 -3.15 -8.13
N SER A 735 -43.84 -3.51 -6.87
CA SER A 735 -42.82 -3.54 -5.82
C SER A 735 -42.99 -4.74 -4.89
N SER A 736 -41.86 -5.32 -4.45
CA SER A 736 -41.81 -6.48 -3.56
C SER A 736 -40.79 -6.28 -2.43
N LYS A 737 -40.98 -6.98 -1.31
CA LYS A 737 -40.11 -6.95 -0.12
C LYS A 737 -39.63 -8.34 0.22
N HIS A 738 -38.35 -8.46 0.58
CA HIS A 738 -37.68 -9.70 0.92
C HIS A 738 -36.85 -9.48 2.18
N ASP A 739 -37.23 -10.14 3.27
CA ASP A 739 -36.42 -10.18 4.49
C ASP A 739 -35.23 -11.13 4.29
N PHE A 740 -34.06 -10.81 4.87
CA PHE A 740 -32.85 -11.61 4.72
C PHE A 740 -32.09 -11.80 6.04
N VAL A 741 -31.28 -12.86 6.07
CA VAL A 741 -30.32 -13.18 7.13
C VAL A 741 -29.03 -13.63 6.46
N VAL A 742 -27.99 -12.80 6.49
CA VAL A 742 -26.68 -13.09 5.89
C VAL A 742 -25.70 -13.50 7.00
N PRO A 743 -25.12 -14.71 6.96
CA PRO A 743 -24.07 -15.12 7.89
C PRO A 743 -22.79 -14.29 7.78
N THR A 744 -21.92 -14.43 8.78
CA THR A 744 -20.56 -13.87 8.82
C THR A 744 -19.79 -14.09 7.49
N LEU A 745 -19.26 -13.01 6.91
CA LEU A 745 -18.46 -13.01 5.68
C LEU A 745 -19.10 -13.84 4.55
N ASN A 746 -20.38 -13.60 4.26
CA ASN A 746 -21.18 -14.46 3.39
C ASN A 746 -22.21 -13.68 2.57
N ASN A 747 -23.07 -14.40 1.85
CA ASN A 747 -24.16 -13.87 1.07
C ASN A 747 -25.47 -14.66 1.29
N SER A 748 -26.56 -14.20 0.70
CA SER A 748 -27.85 -14.91 0.66
C SER A 748 -28.66 -14.49 -0.56
N VAL A 749 -29.20 -15.46 -1.30
CA VAL A 749 -30.12 -15.23 -2.40
C VAL A 749 -31.49 -14.83 -1.84
N ILE A 750 -32.01 -13.68 -2.26
CA ILE A 750 -33.32 -13.15 -1.84
C ILE A 750 -34.39 -13.27 -2.93
N PHE A 751 -33.99 -13.33 -4.20
CA PHE A 751 -34.88 -13.52 -5.34
C PHE A 751 -34.13 -14.30 -6.43
N GLN A 752 -34.82 -15.23 -7.07
CA GLN A 752 -34.32 -15.95 -8.24
C GLN A 752 -35.48 -16.26 -9.18
N ALA A 753 -35.34 -15.96 -10.46
CA ALA A 753 -36.32 -16.27 -11.48
C ALA A 753 -35.67 -16.48 -12.86
N THR A 754 -36.33 -17.25 -13.71
CA THR A 754 -35.87 -17.61 -15.05
C THR A 754 -36.99 -17.37 -16.08
N GLY A 755 -36.63 -16.79 -17.23
CA GLY A 755 -37.53 -16.38 -18.30
C GLY A 755 -38.06 -14.96 -18.11
N LEU A 756 -37.95 -14.13 -19.15
CA LEU A 756 -38.34 -12.71 -19.09
C LEU A 756 -39.82 -12.52 -18.71
N ASP A 757 -40.73 -13.38 -19.21
CA ASP A 757 -42.16 -13.36 -18.86
C ASP A 757 -42.44 -13.55 -17.35
N THR A 758 -41.49 -14.14 -16.60
CA THR A 758 -41.58 -14.35 -15.15
C THR A 758 -40.88 -13.23 -14.36
N ILE A 759 -39.87 -12.61 -14.95
CA ILE A 759 -39.02 -11.58 -14.31
C ILE A 759 -39.64 -10.19 -14.44
N LEU A 760 -40.17 -9.86 -15.62
CA LEU A 760 -40.69 -8.54 -15.95
C LEU A 760 -42.12 -8.33 -15.42
N PRO A 761 -42.52 -7.08 -15.12
CA PRO A 761 -43.92 -6.74 -14.88
C PRO A 761 -44.81 -7.11 -16.08
N THR A 762 -46.03 -7.56 -15.80
CA THR A 762 -46.95 -8.08 -16.82
C THR A 762 -47.22 -7.06 -17.93
N GLY A 763 -46.87 -7.44 -19.17
CA GLY A 763 -47.10 -6.62 -20.37
C GLY A 763 -45.98 -5.67 -20.75
N MET A 764 -44.86 -5.66 -20.00
CA MET A 764 -43.67 -4.85 -20.31
C MET A 764 -42.67 -5.62 -21.18
N ASN A 765 -41.96 -4.92 -22.05
CA ASN A 765 -40.77 -5.46 -22.72
C ASN A 765 -39.51 -5.13 -21.92
N ALA A 766 -38.44 -5.89 -22.18
CA ALA A 766 -37.13 -5.76 -21.55
C ALA A 766 -36.44 -4.39 -21.81
N THR A 767 -36.84 -3.67 -22.87
CA THR A 767 -36.38 -2.31 -23.21
C THR A 767 -37.14 -1.20 -22.49
N ASP A 768 -38.31 -1.51 -21.91
CA ASP A 768 -39.27 -0.52 -21.37
C ASP A 768 -39.24 -0.42 -19.84
N ALA A 769 -38.62 -1.39 -19.16
CA ALA A 769 -38.65 -1.55 -17.71
C ALA A 769 -37.25 -1.75 -17.11
N TRP A 770 -37.05 -1.21 -15.91
CA TRP A 770 -35.84 -1.35 -15.11
C TRP A 770 -36.20 -1.52 -13.62
N LEU A 771 -35.27 -2.05 -12.84
CA LEU A 771 -35.49 -2.44 -11.44
C LEU A 771 -34.60 -1.62 -10.50
N LEU A 772 -35.22 -1.00 -9.51
CA LEU A 772 -34.58 -0.37 -8.36
C LEU A 772 -34.51 -1.36 -7.20
N LEU A 773 -33.31 -1.60 -6.69
CA LEU A 773 -33.04 -2.44 -5.53
C LEU A 773 -32.62 -1.55 -4.36
N ASN A 774 -33.42 -1.49 -3.30
CA ASN A 774 -33.09 -0.80 -2.06
C ASN A 774 -32.96 -1.79 -0.93
N LEU A 775 -31.92 -1.67 -0.11
CA LEU A 775 -31.69 -2.50 1.07
C LEU A 775 -31.59 -1.62 2.31
N THR A 776 -32.12 -2.13 3.42
CA THR A 776 -31.90 -1.59 4.77
C THR A 776 -31.51 -2.73 5.71
N ALA A 777 -30.37 -2.57 6.39
CA ALA A 777 -29.85 -3.51 7.40
C ALA A 777 -29.49 -2.77 8.71
N VAL A 778 -29.31 -3.51 9.79
CA VAL A 778 -28.68 -3.00 11.02
C VAL A 778 -27.31 -3.63 11.19
N VAL A 779 -26.28 -2.79 11.27
CA VAL A 779 -24.88 -3.16 11.46
C VAL A 779 -24.27 -2.24 12.52
N ASP A 780 -23.59 -2.77 13.53
CA ASP A 780 -22.95 -1.98 14.60
C ASP A 780 -23.91 -0.97 15.29
N ASN A 781 -25.18 -1.37 15.47
CA ASN A 781 -26.30 -0.53 15.94
C ASN A 781 -26.62 0.72 15.08
N LYS A 782 -26.16 0.76 13.83
CA LYS A 782 -26.45 1.79 12.82
C LYS A 782 -27.30 1.20 11.70
N THR A 783 -28.16 2.02 11.13
CA THR A 783 -28.85 1.68 9.88
C THR A 783 -27.85 1.80 8.73
N VAL A 784 -27.69 0.72 7.95
CA VAL A 784 -26.96 0.73 6.68
C VAL A 784 -28.00 0.61 5.56
N THR A 785 -27.87 1.47 4.55
CA THR A 785 -28.70 1.45 3.34
C THR A 785 -27.84 1.25 2.12
N HIS A 786 -28.37 0.53 1.12
CA HIS A 786 -27.71 0.33 -0.17
C HIS A 786 -28.73 0.43 -1.30
N GLU A 787 -28.36 1.10 -2.39
CA GLU A 787 -29.19 1.28 -3.58
C GLU A 787 -28.45 0.72 -4.80
N GLN A 788 -29.12 -0.06 -5.63
CA GLN A 788 -28.55 -0.64 -6.85
C GLN A 788 -29.62 -0.74 -7.95
N TYR A 789 -29.18 -0.83 -9.20
CA TYR A 789 -30.07 -0.83 -10.37
C TYR A 789 -29.88 -2.11 -11.20
N PHE A 790 -30.94 -2.54 -11.90
CA PHE A 790 -30.88 -3.59 -12.91
C PHE A 790 -31.64 -3.20 -14.16
N THR A 791 -31.03 -3.43 -15.32
CA THR A 791 -31.66 -3.32 -16.63
C THR A 791 -31.58 -4.68 -17.36
N PRO A 792 -32.70 -5.23 -17.85
CA PRO A 792 -32.69 -6.51 -18.57
C PRO A 792 -31.93 -6.47 -19.90
N ASN A 793 -31.86 -5.30 -20.50
CA ASN A 793 -31.14 -4.97 -21.73
C ASN A 793 -30.16 -3.81 -21.48
N PRO A 794 -29.11 -3.66 -22.31
CA PRO A 794 -28.21 -2.52 -22.22
C PRO A 794 -28.91 -1.18 -22.49
N LEU A 795 -28.36 -0.08 -21.96
CA LEU A 795 -28.91 1.27 -22.12
C LEU A 795 -28.84 1.78 -23.58
N SER A 796 -27.95 1.22 -24.40
CA SER A 796 -27.85 1.48 -25.85
C SER A 796 -29.14 1.18 -26.63
N VAL A 797 -30.01 0.30 -26.11
CA VAL A 797 -31.28 -0.11 -26.74
C VAL A 797 -32.51 0.12 -25.84
N ALA A 798 -32.34 0.80 -24.71
CA ALA A 798 -33.44 1.13 -23.81
C ALA A 798 -34.32 2.26 -24.39
N ASN A 799 -35.64 2.19 -24.16
CA ASN A 799 -36.58 3.22 -24.60
C ASN A 799 -36.58 4.42 -23.64
N LEU A 800 -35.42 5.07 -23.53
CA LEU A 800 -35.18 6.22 -22.65
C LEU A 800 -36.09 7.41 -23.01
N VAL A 801 -36.54 8.12 -21.98
CA VAL A 801 -37.36 9.34 -22.09
C VAL A 801 -36.55 10.52 -21.57
N ASP A 802 -36.58 11.67 -22.25
CA ASP A 802 -35.88 12.88 -21.81
C ASP A 802 -36.24 13.21 -20.35
N PRO A 803 -35.26 13.20 -19.43
CA PRO A 803 -35.52 13.42 -18.01
C PRO A 803 -35.80 14.87 -17.64
N ALA A 804 -35.51 15.83 -18.52
CA ALA A 804 -35.65 17.27 -18.28
C ALA A 804 -35.14 17.70 -16.89
N ILE A 805 -33.90 17.33 -16.57
CA ILE A 805 -33.31 17.50 -15.23
C ILE A 805 -33.31 18.99 -14.86
N ALA A 806 -33.90 19.30 -13.71
CA ALA A 806 -33.82 20.61 -13.08
C ALA A 806 -32.84 20.54 -11.90
N VAL A 807 -31.96 21.54 -11.78
CA VAL A 807 -31.04 21.71 -10.65
C VAL A 807 -31.38 22.99 -9.90
N ALA A 808 -31.59 22.88 -8.58
CA ALA A 808 -31.83 24.00 -7.69
C ALA A 808 -30.70 24.13 -6.68
N SER A 809 -29.92 25.21 -6.76
CA SER A 809 -28.84 25.51 -5.82
C SER A 809 -29.39 26.00 -4.48
N GLY A 810 -28.90 25.41 -3.39
CA GLY A 810 -29.15 25.82 -2.01
C GLY A 810 -27.96 26.54 -1.36
N ASN A 811 -28.02 26.68 -0.04
CA ASN A 811 -26.93 27.25 0.76
C ASN A 811 -25.82 26.21 0.98
N ASN A 812 -24.59 26.66 1.30
CA ASN A 812 -23.47 25.78 1.68
C ASN A 812 -23.10 24.72 0.61
N LEU A 813 -23.19 25.09 -0.67
CA LEU A 813 -22.87 24.24 -1.83
C LEU A 813 -23.75 22.98 -1.93
N THR A 814 -25.02 23.08 -1.52
CA THR A 814 -26.03 22.04 -1.77
C THR A 814 -26.73 22.25 -3.10
N PHE A 815 -27.10 21.16 -3.76
CA PHE A 815 -27.80 21.15 -5.04
C PHE A 815 -28.89 20.08 -4.98
N THR A 816 -30.14 20.46 -5.19
CA THR A 816 -31.26 19.53 -5.35
C THR A 816 -31.48 19.28 -6.84
N LEU A 817 -31.34 18.03 -7.26
CA LEU A 817 -31.60 17.55 -8.61
C LEU A 817 -33.00 16.92 -8.65
N SER A 818 -33.74 17.23 -9.71
CA SER A 818 -35.07 16.70 -9.98
C SER A 818 -35.21 16.25 -11.43
N ALA A 819 -35.65 15.02 -11.67
CA ALA A 819 -36.20 14.64 -12.97
C ALA A 819 -37.62 15.21 -13.11
N LYS A 820 -37.91 15.87 -14.24
CA LYS A 820 -39.23 16.49 -14.53
C LYS A 820 -39.90 15.89 -15.79
N GLY A 821 -39.17 15.12 -16.58
CA GLY A 821 -39.65 14.28 -17.67
C GLY A 821 -39.62 12.80 -17.27
N GLY A 822 -38.80 12.00 -17.95
CA GLY A 822 -38.52 10.60 -17.60
C GLY A 822 -37.42 10.38 -16.56
N VAL A 823 -36.96 9.13 -16.41
CA VAL A 823 -35.85 8.74 -15.53
C VAL A 823 -34.51 9.11 -16.16
N ALA A 824 -33.60 9.69 -15.39
CA ALA A 824 -32.21 9.92 -15.79
C ALA A 824 -31.28 8.83 -15.21
N PRO A 825 -30.95 7.77 -15.96
CA PRO A 825 -29.89 6.84 -15.56
C PRO A 825 -28.54 7.57 -15.53
N TRP A 826 -27.67 7.22 -14.58
CA TRP A 826 -26.34 7.82 -14.42
C TRP A 826 -26.36 9.36 -14.35
N THR A 827 -27.27 9.93 -13.56
CA THR A 827 -27.32 11.37 -13.31
C THR A 827 -26.00 11.83 -12.70
N TRP A 828 -25.30 12.71 -13.42
CA TRP A 828 -24.00 13.24 -13.04
C TRP A 828 -24.08 14.74 -12.82
N ILE A 829 -23.67 15.19 -11.64
CA ILE A 829 -23.34 16.60 -11.38
C ILE A 829 -21.82 16.76 -11.37
N ASP A 830 -21.34 17.84 -11.96
CA ASP A 830 -19.92 18.11 -12.10
C ASP A 830 -19.52 19.45 -11.45
N HIS A 831 -18.24 19.57 -11.09
CA HIS A 831 -17.64 20.75 -10.49
C HIS A 831 -16.63 21.40 -11.46
N PRO A 832 -16.44 22.73 -11.44
CA PRO A 832 -15.61 23.42 -12.43
C PRO A 832 -14.12 23.07 -12.32
N ALA A 833 -13.37 23.28 -13.40
CA ALA A 833 -11.91 23.20 -13.42
C ALA A 833 -11.26 24.03 -12.29
N GLY A 834 -10.10 23.58 -11.79
CA GLY A 834 -9.38 24.21 -10.69
C GLY A 834 -10.04 24.06 -9.30
N THR A 835 -11.02 23.16 -9.15
CA THR A 835 -11.59 22.78 -7.84
C THR A 835 -11.38 21.31 -7.57
N VAL A 836 -11.04 20.96 -6.31
CA VAL A 836 -10.82 19.58 -5.85
C VAL A 836 -11.82 19.26 -4.75
N GLY A 837 -12.55 18.16 -4.90
CA GLY A 837 -13.65 17.80 -4.03
C GLY A 837 -14.46 16.62 -4.56
N TYR A 838 -15.50 16.24 -3.82
CA TYR A 838 -16.48 15.23 -4.22
C TYR A 838 -17.90 15.67 -3.84
N PHE A 839 -18.92 15.06 -4.47
CA PHE A 839 -20.31 15.25 -4.08
C PHE A 839 -20.73 14.21 -3.04
N ALA A 840 -21.39 14.65 -1.98
CA ALA A 840 -21.93 13.79 -0.93
C ALA A 840 -23.44 13.94 -0.85
N ASP A 841 -24.15 12.89 -0.45
CA ASP A 841 -25.55 12.99 -0.03
C ASP A 841 -25.67 13.98 1.15
N ASN A 842 -26.64 14.89 1.08
CA ASN A 842 -26.74 15.99 2.04
C ASN A 842 -27.23 15.56 3.44
N GLU A 843 -27.89 14.42 3.57
CA GLU A 843 -28.43 13.94 4.87
C GLU A 843 -27.45 13.00 5.59
N THR A 844 -26.86 12.07 4.85
CA THR A 844 -25.95 11.03 5.37
C THR A 844 -24.48 11.45 5.34
N GLY A 845 -24.09 12.35 4.44
CA GLY A 845 -22.70 12.74 4.21
C GLY A 845 -21.84 11.71 3.45
N ALA A 846 -22.42 10.58 3.02
CA ALA A 846 -21.72 9.60 2.19
C ALA A 846 -21.51 10.14 0.76
N PRO A 847 -20.39 9.84 0.08
CA PRO A 847 -20.20 10.25 -1.32
C PRO A 847 -21.32 9.70 -2.22
N LEU A 848 -21.89 10.56 -3.07
CA LEU A 848 -23.03 10.22 -3.93
C LEU A 848 -23.00 11.04 -5.24
N ASN A 849 -22.84 10.34 -6.37
CA ASN A 849 -23.00 10.86 -7.72
C ASN A 849 -23.27 9.66 -8.67
N GLY A 850 -23.69 9.89 -9.92
CA GLY A 850 -23.91 8.81 -10.90
C GLY A 850 -25.14 7.93 -10.64
N PHE A 851 -26.10 8.40 -9.83
CA PHE A 851 -27.31 7.67 -9.45
C PHE A 851 -28.42 7.76 -10.50
N TYR A 852 -29.45 6.90 -10.40
CA TYR A 852 -30.66 7.03 -11.20
C TYR A 852 -31.59 8.06 -10.54
N LEU A 853 -31.94 9.13 -11.28
CA LEU A 853 -32.86 10.16 -10.80
C LEU A 853 -34.26 9.91 -11.37
N VAL A 854 -35.21 9.61 -10.50
CA VAL A 854 -36.57 9.19 -10.85
C VAL A 854 -37.54 10.35 -10.64
N PRO A 855 -38.48 10.61 -11.57
CA PRO A 855 -39.52 11.63 -11.39
C PRO A 855 -40.27 11.50 -10.05
N GLY A 856 -40.27 12.58 -9.27
CA GLY A 856 -40.86 12.61 -7.93
C GLY A 856 -39.94 12.16 -6.79
N ILE A 857 -38.75 11.63 -7.09
CA ILE A 857 -37.70 11.29 -6.12
C ILE A 857 -36.52 12.26 -6.32
N ASP A 858 -36.64 13.45 -5.74
CA ASP A 858 -35.58 14.46 -5.77
C ASP A 858 -34.36 13.99 -4.95
N ARG A 859 -33.15 14.31 -5.41
CA ARG A 859 -31.88 14.02 -4.70
C ARG A 859 -31.18 15.32 -4.33
N THR A 860 -30.76 15.48 -3.08
CA THR A 860 -29.99 16.65 -2.65
C THR A 860 -28.58 16.24 -2.28
N VAL A 861 -27.62 16.70 -3.07
CA VAL A 861 -26.19 16.48 -2.83
C VAL A 861 -25.52 17.78 -2.36
N LYS A 862 -24.36 17.65 -1.72
CA LYS A 862 -23.51 18.74 -1.27
C LYS A 862 -22.10 18.55 -1.82
N PHE A 863 -21.51 19.60 -2.39
CA PHE A 863 -20.09 19.57 -2.75
C PHE A 863 -19.21 19.72 -1.50
N VAL A 864 -18.25 18.82 -1.34
CA VAL A 864 -17.25 18.79 -0.27
C VAL A 864 -15.90 19.16 -0.89
N ASN A 865 -15.44 20.39 -0.61
CA ASN A 865 -14.18 20.94 -1.12
C ASN A 865 -13.01 20.61 -0.17
N LEU A 866 -11.85 20.27 -0.74
CA LEU A 866 -10.56 20.08 -0.07
C LEU A 866 -10.24 21.20 0.96
N GLU A 867 -10.48 22.47 0.65
CA GLU A 867 -10.23 23.59 1.57
C GLU A 867 -11.09 23.54 2.86
N GLN A 868 -12.29 22.96 2.79
CA GLN A 868 -13.11 22.74 4.00
C GLN A 868 -12.66 21.51 4.80
N TYR A 869 -11.96 20.58 4.16
CA TYR A 869 -11.33 19.41 4.80
C TYR A 869 -10.15 19.84 5.67
N ALA A 870 -9.27 20.70 5.16
CA ALA A 870 -8.13 21.26 5.90
C ALA A 870 -8.53 21.95 7.22
N HIS A 871 -9.72 22.59 7.28
CA HIS A 871 -10.23 23.21 8.51
C HIS A 871 -10.94 22.25 9.47
N LEU A 872 -11.21 21.00 9.06
CA LEU A 872 -11.71 19.94 9.94
C LEU A 872 -10.57 19.11 10.55
N THR A 873 -9.40 19.05 9.88
CA THR A 873 -8.19 18.36 10.36
C THR A 873 -7.20 19.28 11.07
N HIS A 874 -7.02 20.54 10.64
CA HIS A 874 -6.12 21.51 11.29
C HIS A 874 -6.81 22.40 12.33
N GLY A 875 -7.16 21.79 13.47
CA GLY A 875 -7.45 22.52 14.71
C GLY A 875 -6.15 22.83 15.50
N PRO A 876 -5.89 24.07 15.95
CA PRO A 876 -4.71 24.36 16.76
C PRO A 876 -4.86 23.77 18.16
N LEU A 877 -4.10 22.72 18.46
CA LEU A 877 -3.88 22.15 19.81
C LEU A 877 -5.17 22.01 20.67
N ALA A 878 -6.16 21.27 20.16
CA ALA A 878 -7.37 20.94 20.91
C ALA A 878 -7.88 19.51 20.60
N TYR A 879 -7.33 18.51 21.28
CA TYR A 879 -7.89 17.14 21.29
C TYR A 879 -9.28 17.13 21.98
N ALA A 880 -10.37 17.10 21.20
CA ALA A 880 -11.71 16.81 21.71
C ALA A 880 -12.70 16.33 20.62
N GLN A 881 -13.03 15.03 20.67
CA GLN A 881 -14.29 14.40 20.21
C GLN A 881 -15.05 15.04 19.03
N LYS A 882 -14.78 14.55 17.81
CA LYS A 882 -15.82 14.30 16.79
C LYS A 882 -15.58 12.92 16.19
N GLY A 883 -16.58 12.05 16.26
CA GLY A 883 -16.46 10.67 15.83
C GLY A 883 -16.80 10.47 14.36
N TYR A 884 -15.79 10.16 13.55
CA TYR A 884 -15.92 9.22 12.44
C TYR A 884 -15.23 7.93 12.88
N HIS A 885 -15.93 6.80 12.74
CA HIS A 885 -15.47 5.52 13.27
C HIS A 885 -14.83 4.67 12.17
N ALA A 886 -13.51 4.81 11.98
CA ALA A 886 -12.69 3.69 11.50
C ALA A 886 -12.63 2.66 12.63
N HIS A 887 -13.22 1.48 12.42
CA HIS A 887 -13.43 0.49 13.48
C HIS A 887 -12.17 -0.36 13.76
N TRP A 888 -11.19 0.26 14.42
CA TRP A 888 -10.04 -0.44 15.02
C TRP A 888 -9.98 -0.18 16.53
N ARG A 889 -10.82 -0.86 17.34
CA ARG A 889 -10.60 -1.04 18.79
C ARG A 889 -11.46 -2.14 19.42
N SER A 890 -10.90 -2.68 20.51
CA SER A 890 -11.44 -3.72 21.37
C SER A 890 -12.82 -3.42 21.96
N GLU A 891 -13.55 -4.50 22.25
CA GLU A 891 -14.88 -4.49 22.84
C GLU A 891 -14.90 -3.79 24.21
N SER A 892 -15.88 -2.90 24.42
CA SER A 892 -16.37 -2.55 25.76
C SER A 892 -17.84 -2.18 25.70
N VAL A 893 -18.65 -2.84 26.53
CA VAL A 893 -20.12 -2.82 26.46
C VAL A 893 -20.71 -1.61 27.17
N ILE A 894 -21.59 -0.85 26.50
CA ILE A 894 -22.40 0.20 27.13
C ILE A 894 -23.88 -0.14 27.03
N LEU A 895 -24.49 -0.48 28.17
CA LEU A 895 -25.95 -0.53 28.34
C LEU A 895 -26.52 0.90 28.44
N SER A 896 -27.68 1.13 27.81
CA SER A 896 -28.30 2.44 27.71
C SER A 896 -29.61 2.57 28.51
N SER A 897 -30.03 3.84 28.71
CA SER A 897 -31.36 4.27 29.16
C SER A 897 -31.63 4.13 30.68
N LEU A 898 -32.26 5.07 31.42
CA LEU A 898 -33.46 5.87 31.15
C LEU A 898 -33.63 7.05 32.17
N ALA A 899 -34.53 7.98 31.83
CA ALA A 899 -35.26 8.96 32.69
C ALA A 899 -34.54 10.21 33.28
N GLY A 900 -35.09 11.39 32.94
CA GLY A 900 -34.92 12.67 33.69
C GLY A 900 -36.02 12.85 34.76
N PRO A 901 -36.52 14.08 35.09
CA PRO A 901 -36.28 15.38 34.43
C PRO A 901 -36.13 16.63 35.36
N GLN A 902 -35.83 17.79 34.75
CA GLN A 902 -35.91 19.18 35.29
C GLN A 902 -34.85 19.56 36.37
N VAL A 903 -34.44 20.82 36.60
CA VAL A 903 -35.07 22.16 36.45
C VAL A 903 -34.07 23.23 35.92
N ARG A 904 -34.59 24.34 35.38
CA ARG A 904 -33.87 25.55 34.89
C ARG A 904 -33.08 26.31 35.99
N THR A 905 -31.96 26.98 35.67
CA THR A 905 -31.85 28.47 35.46
C THR A 905 -30.41 29.01 35.36
N ASP A 906 -30.18 29.88 34.35
CA ASP A 906 -29.31 31.08 34.25
C ASP A 906 -27.89 31.23 34.91
N ARG A 907 -26.92 31.53 34.02
CA ARG A 907 -25.91 32.63 34.03
C ARG A 907 -24.76 32.76 35.07
N ARG A 908 -23.56 32.96 34.46
CA ARG A 908 -22.37 33.79 34.85
C ARG A 908 -21.21 33.19 35.67
N LEU A 909 -20.12 32.90 34.94
CA LEU A 909 -18.74 33.43 35.12
C LEU A 909 -18.25 33.83 36.55
N LYS A 910 -17.31 33.06 37.12
CA LYS A 910 -15.87 33.43 37.26
C LYS A 910 -15.02 32.36 37.98
N LEU A 911 -13.69 32.47 37.82
CA LEU A 911 -12.60 31.73 38.52
C LEU A 911 -12.79 31.73 40.08
N ASN A 912 -12.18 30.85 40.89
CA ASN A 912 -10.82 30.30 40.82
C ASN A 912 -10.56 29.16 41.84
N ALA A 913 -9.55 28.32 41.58
CA ALA A 913 -8.66 27.56 42.50
C ALA A 913 -9.15 26.68 43.70
N SER A 914 -8.46 25.54 43.82
CA SER A 914 -7.93 24.89 45.05
C SER A 914 -8.55 23.58 45.61
N ASN A 915 -7.74 22.52 45.48
CA ASN A 915 -7.34 21.53 46.50
C ASN A 915 -8.19 20.31 46.92
N ASN A 916 -7.44 19.22 47.09
CA ASN A 916 -7.63 18.03 47.95
C ASN A 916 -8.50 16.86 47.46
N ILE A 917 -7.84 15.72 47.25
CA ILE A 917 -8.41 14.39 47.45
C ILE A 917 -7.57 13.69 48.53
N VAL A 918 -8.22 13.20 49.59
CA VAL A 918 -7.63 12.29 50.58
C VAL A 918 -8.54 11.06 50.72
N THR A 919 -7.97 9.92 50.36
CA THR A 919 -8.15 8.51 50.76
C THR A 919 -9.23 8.12 51.80
N PHE A 920 -9.99 7.01 51.55
CA PHE A 920 -9.88 5.70 52.27
C PHE A 920 -11.15 4.76 52.19
N VAL A 921 -10.96 3.57 51.58
CA VAL A 921 -11.35 2.15 51.96
C VAL A 921 -12.80 1.69 52.34
N TYR A 922 -13.10 0.42 51.96
CA TYR A 922 -13.86 -0.70 52.62
C TYR A 922 -15.02 -1.30 51.76
N LEU A 923 -14.93 -2.54 51.21
CA LEU A 923 -15.26 -3.91 51.75
C LEU A 923 -16.79 -4.28 51.78
N TYR A 924 -17.31 -5.49 51.50
CA TYR A 924 -16.76 -6.81 51.05
C TYR A 924 -17.88 -7.86 50.70
N ARG A 925 -17.58 -8.91 49.90
CA ARG A 925 -18.29 -10.24 49.76
C ARG A 925 -19.70 -10.26 49.08
N ILE A 926 -20.23 -11.37 48.51
CA ILE A 926 -20.35 -12.78 48.97
C ILE A 926 -20.19 -13.84 47.82
N VAL A 927 -19.85 -15.09 48.19
CA VAL A 927 -19.62 -16.31 47.37
C VAL A 927 -20.90 -17.20 47.29
N PRO A 928 -20.99 -18.26 46.46
CA PRO A 928 -20.65 -19.58 47.01
C PRO A 928 -19.98 -20.58 46.05
N SER A 929 -19.08 -21.39 46.62
CA SER A 929 -18.51 -22.59 46.02
C SER A 929 -19.03 -23.86 46.72
N THR A 930 -19.22 -24.93 45.95
CA THR A 930 -19.28 -26.34 46.41
C THR A 930 -18.96 -27.22 45.19
N SER A 931 -18.21 -28.33 45.27
CA SER A 931 -17.68 -29.05 46.44
C SER A 931 -16.49 -29.94 46.05
N LEU A 932 -15.56 -30.15 46.99
CA LEU A 932 -14.50 -31.17 46.95
C LEU A 932 -14.79 -32.20 48.06
N ASP A 933 -14.74 -33.49 47.73
CA ASP A 933 -14.24 -34.61 48.58
C ASP A 933 -14.90 -35.96 48.22
N ARG A 934 -14.10 -36.94 47.74
CA ARG A 934 -13.83 -38.24 48.42
C ARG A 934 -13.14 -39.30 47.54
N LEU A 935 -12.16 -39.94 48.18
CA LEU A 935 -11.76 -41.37 48.08
C LEU A 935 -11.15 -41.95 46.80
N ALA A 936 -9.84 -42.18 46.93
CA ALA A 936 -9.00 -43.20 46.32
C ALA A 936 -9.63 -44.56 45.94
N LEU A 937 -9.11 -45.17 44.86
CA LEU A 937 -8.70 -46.59 44.87
C LEU A 937 -7.74 -46.93 43.70
N LEU A 938 -6.70 -47.73 43.99
CA LEU A 938 -6.08 -48.84 43.21
C LEU A 938 -6.17 -48.80 41.65
N CYS A 939 -5.17 -49.07 40.80
CA CYS A 939 -3.85 -49.74 40.81
C CYS A 939 -3.73 -50.56 39.49
N ASN A 940 -2.51 -50.76 38.99
CA ASN A 940 -2.06 -51.91 38.15
C ASN A 940 -2.63 -52.14 36.74
N LYS A 941 -1.80 -51.86 35.72
CA LYS A 941 -1.02 -52.83 34.87
C LYS A 941 -0.41 -52.04 33.69
N SER A 942 0.89 -51.95 33.41
CA SER A 942 2.01 -52.93 33.29
C SER A 942 2.09 -53.66 31.94
N LEU A 943 3.33 -53.76 31.40
CA LEU A 943 3.82 -54.61 30.28
C LEU A 943 3.65 -54.01 28.85
N ASP A 944 4.56 -54.24 27.89
CA ASP A 944 5.83 -55.02 27.91
C ASP A 944 6.95 -54.41 27.02
N TYR A 945 8.18 -54.89 27.24
CA TYR A 945 9.40 -54.69 26.42
C TYR A 945 9.55 -55.80 25.36
N ARG A 946 10.20 -55.50 24.21
CA ARG A 946 11.03 -56.37 23.30
C ARG A 946 10.88 -55.98 21.81
N HIS A 947 11.81 -56.23 20.88
CA HIS A 947 13.29 -56.34 20.86
C HIS A 947 13.76 -56.50 19.39
N ASN A 948 14.95 -56.00 19.06
CA ASN A 948 15.92 -56.49 18.04
C ASN A 948 15.63 -56.62 16.52
N GLU A 949 16.53 -55.94 15.77
CA GLU A 949 17.43 -56.46 14.72
C GLU A 949 17.04 -56.58 13.23
N ALA A 950 18.10 -56.53 12.41
CA ALA A 950 18.19 -56.41 10.94
C ALA A 950 17.77 -55.03 10.35
N LEU A 951 18.53 -54.40 9.45
CA LEU A 951 19.67 -54.88 8.64
C LEU A 951 20.72 -53.77 8.41
N PHE A 952 21.96 -54.00 8.85
CA PHE A 952 23.13 -53.18 8.51
C PHE A 952 23.82 -53.80 7.28
N LYS A 953 23.82 -53.13 6.11
CA LYS A 953 24.74 -53.35 4.96
C LYS A 953 24.35 -52.51 3.73
N LEU A 954 25.08 -51.43 3.45
CA LEU A 954 25.91 -51.30 2.24
C LEU A 954 26.80 -50.03 2.30
N LEU A 955 27.88 -50.02 1.51
CA LEU A 955 28.77 -48.89 1.18
C LEU A 955 29.73 -48.39 2.29
N GLN A 956 30.92 -48.99 2.30
CA GLN A 956 32.19 -48.34 2.66
C GLN A 956 32.93 -47.86 1.39
N HIS A 957 34.00 -47.08 1.58
CA HIS A 957 34.87 -46.40 0.61
C HIS A 957 34.33 -45.03 0.12
N GLU A 958 35.11 -43.93 0.10
CA GLU A 958 36.59 -43.79 0.21
C GLU A 958 37.06 -42.85 1.33
N HIS A 959 38.32 -43.00 1.76
CA HIS A 959 39.05 -42.03 2.58
C HIS A 959 39.71 -40.94 1.72
N LYS A 960 39.59 -39.66 2.10
CA LYS A 960 40.68 -38.69 1.97
C LYS A 960 40.82 -37.83 3.23
N THR A 961 42.06 -37.72 3.69
CA THR A 961 42.53 -36.98 4.88
C THR A 961 42.55 -35.47 4.67
N PHE A 962 42.21 -34.69 5.70
CA PHE A 962 42.81 -33.36 5.95
C PHE A 962 43.03 -33.10 7.45
N ASN A 963 43.90 -32.14 7.76
CA ASN A 963 44.67 -32.08 9.01
C ASN A 963 43.94 -31.44 10.21
N PHE A 964 44.41 -31.80 11.40
CA PHE A 964 44.14 -31.08 12.65
C PHE A 964 44.71 -29.65 12.62
N TYR A 965 43.93 -28.69 13.11
CA TYR A 965 44.46 -27.50 13.78
C TYR A 965 43.88 -27.46 15.19
N HIS A 966 44.74 -27.21 16.18
CA HIS A 966 44.34 -26.96 17.56
C HIS A 966 43.88 -25.51 17.70
N ASP A 967 42.67 -25.28 18.19
CA ASP A 967 42.27 -24.01 18.78
C ASP A 967 42.31 -24.08 20.31
N HIS A 968 42.72 -22.97 20.93
CA HIS A 968 42.85 -22.86 22.38
C HIS A 968 41.50 -22.54 23.04
N GLU A 969 41.01 -23.41 23.91
CA GLU A 969 39.93 -23.06 24.84
C GLU A 969 40.46 -22.14 25.97
N LEU A 970 39.81 -20.99 26.17
CA LEU A 970 39.90 -20.19 27.39
C LEU A 970 38.49 -19.72 27.82
N PRO A 971 38.28 -19.45 29.13
CA PRO A 971 37.07 -19.92 29.80
C PRO A 971 35.86 -18.98 29.75
N ARG A 972 34.67 -19.57 29.80
CA ARG A 972 33.43 -18.86 30.13
C ARG A 972 33.44 -18.45 31.61
N TYR A 973 33.35 -17.15 31.87
CA TYR A 973 33.00 -16.65 33.20
C TYR A 973 31.49 -16.52 33.31
N ILE A 974 30.90 -17.18 34.32
CA ILE A 974 29.52 -16.95 34.76
C ILE A 974 29.59 -15.92 35.87
N VAL A 975 28.79 -14.84 35.77
CA VAL A 975 28.63 -13.86 36.84
C VAL A 975 27.14 -13.71 37.11
N ASP A 976 26.68 -14.35 38.19
CA ASP A 976 25.32 -14.17 38.70
C ASP A 976 25.17 -12.76 39.30
N PHE A 977 24.11 -12.05 38.92
CA PHE A 977 23.61 -10.92 39.68
C PHE A 977 22.20 -11.21 40.17
N LYS A 978 21.98 -10.98 41.47
CA LYS A 978 20.70 -11.18 42.15
C LYS A 978 20.19 -9.83 42.64
N LEU A 979 19.09 -9.34 42.09
CA LEU A 979 18.35 -8.15 42.53
C LEU A 979 16.85 -8.42 42.39
N GLY A 980 16.04 -7.81 43.25
CA GLY A 980 14.74 -8.36 43.65
C GLY A 980 13.58 -8.23 42.65
N ASP A 981 12.67 -9.20 42.77
CA ASP A 981 11.24 -9.16 42.43
C ASP A 981 10.85 -8.85 40.96
N LEU A 982 11.64 -9.32 39.99
CA LEU A 982 11.16 -9.64 38.64
C LEU A 982 11.87 -10.92 38.12
N ASP A 983 11.09 -11.91 37.69
CA ASP A 983 11.63 -13.11 37.03
C ASP A 983 11.99 -12.81 35.58
N LEU A 984 13.29 -12.70 35.30
CA LEU A 984 13.86 -12.67 33.94
C LEU A 984 14.31 -14.08 33.57
N GLU A 985 13.57 -14.74 32.68
CA GLU A 985 13.91 -16.08 32.18
C GLU A 985 14.68 -16.01 30.85
N VAL A 986 15.86 -16.62 30.79
CA VAL A 986 16.69 -16.68 29.58
C VAL A 986 16.25 -17.88 28.73
N LEU A 987 15.37 -17.63 27.76
CA LEU A 987 14.97 -18.64 26.78
C LEU A 987 16.05 -18.83 25.71
N THR A 988 16.52 -20.05 25.53
CA THR A 988 17.32 -20.43 24.35
C THR A 988 16.46 -20.42 23.09
N PRO A 989 16.95 -19.89 21.96
CA PRO A 989 16.16 -19.76 20.74
C PRO A 989 15.79 -21.13 20.12
N PRO A 990 14.73 -21.19 19.30
CA PRO A 990 14.45 -22.37 18.47
C PRO A 990 15.62 -22.64 17.51
N VAL A 991 15.78 -23.92 17.16
CA VAL A 991 16.88 -24.40 16.32
C VAL A 991 16.79 -23.79 14.92
N LYS A 992 17.83 -23.07 14.49
CA LYS A 992 17.93 -22.57 13.11
C LYS A 992 17.86 -23.74 12.11
N PRO A 993 17.15 -23.60 10.97
CA PRO A 993 17.24 -24.59 9.90
C PRO A 993 18.69 -24.69 9.39
N PRO A 994 19.14 -25.88 8.93
CA PRO A 994 20.51 -26.10 8.53
C PRO A 994 20.84 -25.36 7.23
N SER A 995 21.72 -24.36 7.30
CA SER A 995 22.24 -23.65 6.12
C SER A 995 23.03 -24.61 5.21
N LEU A 996 22.59 -24.77 3.96
CA LEU A 996 23.36 -25.46 2.92
C LEU A 996 24.63 -24.67 2.55
N HIS A 997 25.63 -25.36 2.02
CA HIS A 997 26.99 -24.82 1.84
C HIS A 997 27.08 -23.70 0.78
N ARG A 998 27.55 -22.51 1.18
CA ARG A 998 28.36 -21.62 0.33
C ARG A 998 29.77 -21.48 0.92
N GLN A 999 30.79 -21.55 0.08
CA GLN A 999 32.19 -21.24 0.44
C GLN A 999 32.48 -19.75 0.20
N SER A 1000 32.20 -18.92 1.19
CA SER A 1000 32.86 -17.62 1.39
C SER A 1000 32.63 -17.18 2.84
N GLU A 1001 33.68 -17.18 3.67
CA GLU A 1001 33.53 -16.90 5.10
C GLU A 1001 33.64 -15.41 5.44
N VAL A 1002 32.50 -14.77 5.69
CA VAL A 1002 32.39 -13.69 6.70
C VAL A 1002 31.18 -13.97 7.60
N LYS A 1003 31.23 -15.06 8.36
CA LYS A 1003 30.15 -15.40 9.32
C LYS A 1003 30.21 -14.52 10.57
N LYS A 1004 29.48 -13.40 10.58
CA LYS A 1004 29.12 -12.71 11.83
C LYS A 1004 28.17 -13.62 12.63
N LYS A 1005 28.63 -14.11 13.78
CA LYS A 1005 27.81 -14.89 14.72
C LYS A 1005 27.21 -13.94 15.76
N TYR A 1006 25.88 -13.87 15.83
CA TYR A 1006 25.16 -13.16 16.87
C TYR A 1006 24.64 -14.12 17.95
N VAL A 1007 24.48 -13.62 19.17
CA VAL A 1007 23.89 -14.31 20.32
C VAL A 1007 22.69 -13.49 20.79
N ASN A 1008 21.52 -14.12 20.89
CA ASN A 1008 20.27 -13.43 21.21
C ASN A 1008 20.01 -13.42 22.72
N VAL A 1009 19.42 -12.33 23.23
CA VAL A 1009 18.85 -12.20 24.58
C VAL A 1009 17.48 -11.53 24.43
N VAL A 1010 16.49 -11.95 25.20
CA VAL A 1010 15.07 -11.55 25.05
C VAL A 1010 14.62 -10.75 26.26
N ALA A 1011 13.74 -9.77 26.06
CA ALA A 1011 13.02 -9.07 27.12
C ALA A 1011 11.50 -9.13 26.84
N THR A 1012 10.71 -9.41 27.87
CA THR A 1012 9.27 -9.70 27.75
C THR A 1012 8.44 -8.69 28.54
N TYR A 1013 7.34 -8.19 27.98
CA TYR A 1013 6.46 -7.21 28.62
C TYR A 1013 5.00 -7.71 28.67
N ARG A 1014 4.57 -8.12 29.86
CA ARG A 1014 3.18 -8.50 30.11
C ARG A 1014 2.29 -7.26 30.24
N ILE A 1015 1.70 -6.84 29.12
CA ILE A 1015 0.62 -5.85 29.10
C ILE A 1015 -0.66 -6.54 29.54
N PHE A 1016 -1.05 -6.34 30.80
CA PHE A 1016 -2.38 -6.73 31.25
C PHE A 1016 -3.42 -5.80 30.64
N GLU A 1017 -4.33 -6.36 29.82
CA GLU A 1017 -5.57 -5.68 29.45
C GLU A 1017 -6.40 -5.46 30.73
N THR A 1018 -6.44 -4.21 31.21
CA THR A 1018 -7.37 -3.81 32.25
C THR A 1018 -8.74 -3.59 31.61
N SER A 1019 -9.66 -4.52 31.91
CA SER A 1019 -11.07 -4.60 31.50
C SER A 1019 -11.84 -3.27 31.49
#